data_AF-A0A2V3A2S6-F1
#
_entry.id   AF-A0A2V3A2S6-F1
#
_cell.length_a   1.000
_cell.length_b   1.000
_cell.length_c   1.000
_cell.angle_alpha   90.00
_cell.angle_beta   90.00
_cell.angle_gamma   90.00
#
_symmetry.space_group_name_H-M   'P 1'
#
loop_
_entity.id
_entity.type
_entity.pdbx_description
1 polymer ?
#
loop_
_entity_poly.entity_id
_entity_poly.type
_entity_poly.pdbx_seq_one_letter_code
_entity_poly.pdbx_strand_id
1 'polypeptide(L)'
;MKTKLFCLPVFLLAISANAQWNRGLPQQKIIKKSDHSVYYQLDISQIRTQLLRASKIGEGSPITINIPTLDGKIEKFTVNSFPVMDETLANKYQLGSYVGIGVDDPTKYIRFSVAPNDFQSMIIGADGQYEFIEPATSDKSYYSVHGKTNKSGHAFACSTKEDKESVANLQKMKNAGSAAKSGNKTFHTLRLAMSVTGEYTAYFGGIAGALTQINATLSRVNGVFEKEFNVHVNAINAPDLIFTNASTDPYSTSDLMCKWNYELMNALHGGAYGVTDADFDIGHLFGATGGGGNAGCIGCIGSNDISATSYTVAQSDCQDATGNYYAYTYPENYKGSGFTSPADGIPQGDNFDIDYVAHEMGHQLGDNHTFSYDEETGSNTYVEPGSGSTIMGYAGITGTNTDVQQHSDAYFHSVSIDQVQTNLAAVTADVETPITNNPPVVAAMNTTYTIPKSTAFVLTASATDPDGDALTYCWEQVNSSLLVDGIGKSSSASTGASAIGSTSTGANFRSWAPAANPTRYFPKLSTVLGGAVKKAADFEAASTVARITNFRVTVRDNKPGGQAQTAYATQTIVVGSAAAFTVNTTSLTPNVNSAIAWTVSGTTAAPYNVANVKIDYTTDGGATWNDLAASVPNNGSANVFIPASLAGKTIHLRVSAIGNVFYAVKQATVSGLLAVSEAGNVKSVKIYPNPAEDVLNVTNVSSSASYEIFSAPGQIIARGTIGDGKINLKTLVKGIYFITINNKEEKSTTKFVKK
;
A
#
# COMPACT_ATOMS: atom_id res chain seq x y z
N MET A 1 48.77 60.11 30.13
CA MET A 1 49.67 59.29 29.28
C MET A 1 48.79 58.36 28.46
N LYS A 2 49.00 58.32 27.14
CA LYS A 2 48.14 57.68 26.15
C LYS A 2 48.32 56.16 26.15
N THR A 3 47.22 55.41 26.07
CA THR A 3 47.18 54.13 25.36
C THR A 3 45.76 53.90 24.83
N LYS A 4 45.63 53.97 23.51
CA LYS A 4 44.43 53.63 22.74
C LYS A 4 44.34 52.10 22.66
N LEU A 5 43.18 51.53 22.96
CA LEU A 5 42.84 50.16 22.58
C LEU A 5 41.73 50.21 21.53
N PHE A 6 42.03 49.66 20.36
CA PHE A 6 41.15 49.53 19.21
C PHE A 6 40.06 48.48 19.53
N CYS A 7 38.79 48.88 19.50
CA CYS A 7 37.67 47.93 19.44
C CYS A 7 37.18 47.86 17.99
N LEU A 8 37.42 46.71 17.38
CA LEU A 8 36.93 46.29 16.06
C LEU A 8 35.42 46.01 16.16
N PRO A 9 34.55 46.58 15.32
CA PRO A 9 33.14 46.19 15.31
C PRO A 9 33.00 44.83 14.61
N VAL A 10 32.60 43.81 15.36
CA VAL A 10 32.17 42.52 14.82
C VAL A 10 30.86 42.76 14.06
N PHE A 11 30.96 42.73 12.73
CA PHE A 11 29.81 42.57 11.85
C PHE A 11 29.18 41.20 12.12
N LEU A 12 28.09 41.17 12.88
CA LEU A 12 27.15 40.05 12.90
C LEU A 12 26.44 40.02 11.55
N LEU A 13 27.01 39.30 10.59
CA LEU A 13 26.28 38.78 9.44
C LEU A 13 25.24 37.80 9.98
N ALA A 14 24.02 38.30 10.17
CA ALA A 14 22.85 37.45 10.32
C ALA A 14 22.66 36.69 9.00
N ILE A 15 23.12 35.45 8.96
CA ILE A 15 22.77 34.50 7.92
C ILE A 15 21.28 34.18 8.15
N SER A 16 20.39 34.97 7.55
CA SER A 16 18.99 34.59 7.42
C SER A 16 18.93 33.36 6.52
N ALA A 17 18.74 32.19 7.12
CA ALA A 17 18.42 30.98 6.38
C ALA A 17 17.12 31.23 5.60
N ASN A 18 17.23 31.36 4.28
CA ASN A 18 16.10 31.50 3.36
C ASN A 18 15.36 30.16 3.25
N ALA A 19 14.58 29.81 4.26
CA ALA A 19 13.74 28.62 4.24
C ALA A 19 12.50 28.89 3.37
N GLN A 20 12.41 28.22 2.21
CA GLN A 20 11.28 28.26 1.28
C GLN A 20 9.95 27.83 1.95
N TRP A 21 10.06 26.91 2.91
CA TRP A 21 8.96 26.41 3.72
C TRP A 21 9.23 26.69 5.19
N ASN A 22 8.26 27.29 5.87
CA ASN A 22 8.32 27.56 7.30
C ASN A 22 7.20 26.81 8.02
N ARG A 23 7.53 26.03 9.04
CA ARG A 23 6.51 25.39 9.88
C ARG A 23 5.76 26.46 10.67
N GLY A 24 4.44 26.32 10.75
CA GLY A 24 3.60 27.20 11.55
C GLY A 24 2.29 26.54 11.95
N LEU A 25 1.50 27.25 12.75
CA LEU A 25 0.18 26.79 13.19
C LEU A 25 -0.88 27.73 12.62
N PRO A 26 -1.87 27.21 11.85
CA PRO A 26 -2.95 28.03 11.35
C PRO A 26 -3.78 28.57 12.51
N GLN A 27 -3.99 29.88 12.55
CA GLN A 27 -4.98 30.49 13.45
C GLN A 27 -6.39 30.49 12.85
N GLN A 28 -6.49 30.18 11.55
CA GLN A 28 -7.73 30.17 10.79
C GLN A 28 -8.38 28.78 10.80
N LYS A 29 -9.62 28.70 10.30
CA LYS A 29 -10.32 27.43 10.12
C LYS A 29 -9.55 26.54 9.15
N ILE A 30 -9.19 25.36 9.63
CA ILE A 30 -8.51 24.33 8.86
C ILE A 30 -9.55 23.60 8.01
N ILE A 31 -9.39 23.66 6.69
CA ILE A 31 -10.24 22.97 5.71
C ILE A 31 -9.64 21.62 5.28
N LYS A 32 -8.30 21.46 5.35
CA LYS A 32 -7.59 20.20 5.11
C LYS A 32 -6.67 19.88 6.27
N LYS A 33 -6.82 18.70 6.87
CA LYS A 33 -6.00 18.26 8.01
C LYS A 33 -4.70 17.65 7.53
N SER A 34 -3.61 17.91 8.24
CA SER A 34 -2.35 17.18 8.09
C SER A 34 -2.34 15.97 9.02
N ASP A 35 -1.81 14.84 8.56
CA ASP A 35 -1.74 13.58 9.33
C ASP A 35 -0.94 13.71 10.62
N HIS A 36 0.08 14.59 10.62
CA HIS A 36 0.90 14.86 11.80
C HIS A 36 0.59 16.22 12.45
N SER A 37 -0.51 16.87 12.05
CA SER A 37 -0.88 18.23 12.51
C SER A 37 0.24 19.26 12.30
N VAL A 38 1.10 19.04 11.29
CA VAL A 38 2.16 19.96 10.91
C VAL A 38 1.72 20.73 9.67
N TYR A 39 1.75 22.05 9.76
CA TYR A 39 1.39 22.95 8.68
C TYR A 39 2.58 23.79 8.26
N TYR A 40 2.62 24.14 6.98
CA TYR A 40 3.72 24.89 6.40
C TYR A 40 3.22 26.15 5.72
N GLN A 41 3.93 27.26 5.90
CA GLN A 41 3.81 28.45 5.10
C GLN A 41 4.84 28.38 3.96
N LEU A 42 4.41 28.70 2.75
CA LEU A 42 5.23 28.73 1.55
C LEU A 42 5.44 30.18 1.12
N ASP A 43 6.70 30.58 0.88
CA ASP A 43 6.97 31.77 0.09
C ASP A 43 6.72 31.46 -1.40
N ILE A 44 5.47 31.64 -1.83
CA ILE A 44 5.03 31.31 -3.18
C ILE A 44 5.76 32.15 -4.24
N SER A 45 6.16 33.38 -3.89
CA SER A 45 6.86 34.28 -4.81
C SER A 45 8.31 33.82 -5.01
N GLN A 46 8.95 33.36 -3.93
CA GLN A 46 10.29 32.79 -3.97
C GLN A 46 10.32 31.50 -4.81
N ILE A 47 9.43 30.53 -4.55
CA ILE A 47 9.43 29.26 -5.30
C ILE A 47 9.14 29.50 -6.79
N ARG A 48 8.18 30.37 -7.12
CA ARG A 48 7.86 30.69 -8.52
C ARG A 48 9.04 31.33 -9.23
N THR A 49 9.75 32.26 -8.58
CA THR A 49 10.95 32.89 -9.14
C THR A 49 12.07 31.88 -9.38
N GLN A 50 12.20 30.85 -8.52
CA GLN A 50 13.13 29.75 -8.77
C GLN A 50 12.71 28.92 -9.98
N LEU A 51 11.43 28.56 -10.06
CA LEU A 51 10.86 27.70 -11.10
C LEU A 51 10.88 28.32 -12.52
N LEU A 52 10.96 29.66 -12.64
CA LEU A 52 11.19 30.32 -13.94
C LEU A 52 12.51 29.89 -14.62
N ARG A 53 13.46 29.33 -13.85
CA ARG A 53 14.73 28.80 -14.38
C ARG A 53 14.68 27.32 -14.72
N ALA A 54 13.60 26.61 -14.41
CA ALA A 54 13.46 25.20 -14.73
C ALA A 54 13.20 25.05 -16.24
N SER A 55 14.14 24.42 -16.95
CA SER A 55 13.96 24.08 -18.36
C SER A 55 12.81 23.09 -18.53
N LYS A 56 12.14 23.15 -19.69
CA LYS A 56 11.21 22.10 -20.12
C LYS A 56 11.94 20.75 -20.13
N ILE A 57 11.22 19.68 -19.83
CA ILE A 57 11.77 18.34 -19.84
C ILE A 57 12.42 18.04 -21.21
N GLY A 58 13.64 17.52 -21.21
CA GLY A 58 14.42 17.25 -22.43
C GLY A 58 15.16 18.45 -23.05
N GLU A 59 14.91 19.69 -22.61
CA GLU A 59 15.51 20.91 -23.21
C GLU A 59 16.64 21.55 -22.39
N GLY A 60 16.90 21.08 -21.17
CA GLY A 60 17.94 21.67 -20.32
C GLY A 60 18.09 21.04 -18.95
N SER A 61 18.87 21.69 -18.08
CA SER A 61 19.18 21.17 -16.76
C SER A 61 18.03 21.38 -15.77
N PRO A 62 17.75 20.40 -14.89
CA PRO A 62 16.79 20.58 -13.80
C PRO A 62 17.29 21.62 -12.79
N ILE A 63 16.37 22.15 -11.99
CA ILE A 63 16.70 22.96 -10.81
C ILE A 63 16.37 22.18 -9.53
N THR A 64 16.97 22.55 -8.40
CA THR A 64 16.65 21.93 -7.10
C THR A 64 15.67 22.78 -6.31
N ILE A 65 14.60 22.17 -5.82
CA ILE A 65 13.64 22.77 -4.87
C ILE A 65 13.57 21.96 -3.59
N ASN A 66 13.05 22.58 -2.53
CA ASN A 66 12.82 21.91 -1.25
C ASN A 66 11.33 21.62 -1.07
N ILE A 67 10.97 20.42 -0.62
CA ILE A 67 9.60 19.96 -0.45
C ILE A 67 9.45 19.28 0.91
N PRO A 68 8.45 19.66 1.73
CA PRO A 68 8.17 18.96 2.98
C PRO A 68 7.52 17.60 2.68
N THR A 69 7.90 16.58 3.45
CA THR A 69 7.38 15.22 3.36
C THR A 69 6.54 14.85 4.58
N LEU A 70 5.80 13.75 4.49
CA LEU A 70 4.89 13.27 5.53
C LEU A 70 5.61 13.00 6.85
N ASP A 71 6.87 12.56 6.79
CA ASP A 71 7.77 12.39 7.94
C ASP A 71 8.16 13.71 8.64
N GLY A 72 7.70 14.85 8.11
CA GLY A 72 8.04 16.19 8.55
C GLY A 72 9.43 16.64 8.09
N LYS A 73 10.18 15.83 7.33
CA LYS A 73 11.47 16.25 6.78
C LYS A 73 11.24 17.20 5.61
N ILE A 74 12.26 17.98 5.28
CA ILE A 74 12.30 18.74 4.03
C ILE A 74 13.32 18.02 3.15
N GLU A 75 12.86 17.50 2.03
CA GLU A 75 13.67 16.76 1.05
C GLU A 75 13.88 17.63 -0.19
N LYS A 76 15.02 17.43 -0.85
CA LYS A 76 15.37 18.11 -2.09
C LYS A 76 14.88 17.31 -3.28
N PHE A 77 14.34 18.00 -4.27
CA PHE A 77 13.93 17.43 -5.54
C PHE A 77 14.59 18.18 -6.70
N THR A 78 15.13 17.46 -7.67
CA THR A 78 15.49 18.03 -8.98
C THR A 78 14.28 18.02 -9.89
N VAL A 79 13.90 19.19 -10.40
CA VAL A 79 12.64 19.39 -11.12
C VAL A 79 12.84 20.06 -12.48
N ASN A 80 11.99 19.69 -13.43
CA ASN A 80 11.85 20.26 -14.77
C ASN A 80 10.43 20.77 -14.98
N SER A 81 10.28 21.74 -15.88
CA SER A 81 8.96 22.17 -16.34
C SER A 81 8.34 21.08 -17.21
N PHE A 82 7.10 20.71 -16.92
CA PHE A 82 6.32 19.79 -17.72
C PHE A 82 4.85 20.25 -17.74
N PRO A 83 4.54 21.28 -18.56
CA PRO A 83 3.22 21.90 -18.61
C PRO A 83 2.10 20.91 -18.93
N VAL A 84 0.87 21.24 -18.51
CA VAL A 84 -0.36 20.49 -18.82
C VAL A 84 -1.40 21.38 -19.52
N MET A 85 -0.97 22.57 -19.92
CA MET A 85 -1.77 23.64 -20.51
C MET A 85 -1.00 24.24 -21.67
N ASP A 86 -1.71 24.68 -22.71
CA ASP A 86 -1.15 25.51 -23.78
C ASP A 86 -0.36 26.69 -23.21
N GLU A 87 0.76 27.00 -23.86
CA GLU A 87 1.72 28.01 -23.41
C GLU A 87 1.09 29.41 -23.31
N THR A 88 0.17 29.76 -24.21
CA THR A 88 -0.52 31.06 -24.20
C THR A 88 -1.40 31.18 -22.97
N LEU A 89 -2.15 30.12 -22.67
CA LEU A 89 -3.07 30.07 -21.53
C LEU A 89 -2.30 30.05 -20.21
N ALA A 90 -1.26 29.21 -20.13
CA ALA A 90 -0.38 29.10 -18.97
C ALA A 90 0.30 30.44 -18.65
N ASN A 91 0.84 31.13 -19.66
CA ASN A 91 1.48 32.44 -19.46
C ASN A 91 0.50 33.52 -19.01
N LYS A 92 -0.70 33.57 -19.62
CA LYS A 92 -1.75 34.56 -19.30
C LYS A 92 -2.18 34.49 -17.83
N TYR A 93 -2.36 33.27 -17.31
CA TYR A 93 -2.81 33.05 -15.93
C TYR A 93 -1.67 32.68 -14.98
N GLN A 94 -0.43 32.68 -15.48
CA GLN A 94 0.81 32.39 -14.75
C GLN A 94 0.81 31.02 -14.06
N LEU A 95 0.33 30.01 -14.79
CA LEU A 95 0.22 28.62 -14.37
C LEU A 95 1.52 27.87 -14.70
N GLY A 96 1.93 27.00 -13.80
CA GLY A 96 3.06 26.11 -14.02
C GLY A 96 2.75 24.69 -13.56
N SER A 97 3.34 23.72 -14.25
CA SER A 97 3.31 22.31 -13.90
C SER A 97 4.71 21.72 -14.08
N TYR A 98 5.12 20.90 -13.13
CA TYR A 98 6.50 20.46 -12.98
C TYR A 98 6.56 19.01 -12.55
N VAL A 99 7.69 18.38 -12.86
CA VAL A 99 8.01 16.99 -12.56
C VAL A 99 9.40 16.89 -11.96
N GLY A 100 9.66 15.93 -11.07
CA GLY A 100 11.00 15.71 -10.55
C GLY A 100 11.22 14.39 -9.83
N ILE A 101 12.49 14.18 -9.46
CA ILE A 101 12.98 13.06 -8.63
C ILE A 101 13.60 13.62 -7.35
N GLY A 102 13.45 12.90 -6.24
CA GLY A 102 14.14 13.18 -4.99
C GLY A 102 15.66 13.04 -5.10
N VAL A 103 16.39 14.05 -4.65
CA VAL A 103 17.86 14.00 -4.53
C VAL A 103 18.26 13.21 -3.30
N ASP A 104 17.52 13.39 -2.21
CA ASP A 104 17.79 12.70 -0.95
C ASP A 104 17.25 11.25 -0.97
N ASP A 105 16.17 11.02 -1.73
CA ASP A 105 15.61 9.70 -2.03
C ASP A 105 15.26 9.58 -3.53
N PRO A 106 16.14 8.98 -4.35
CA PRO A 106 15.94 8.82 -5.80
C PRO A 106 14.74 7.95 -6.18
N THR A 107 14.14 7.26 -5.20
CA THR A 107 12.98 6.41 -5.43
C THR A 107 11.66 7.17 -5.36
N LYS A 108 11.69 8.44 -4.90
CA LYS A 108 10.53 9.32 -4.85
C LYS A 108 10.41 10.16 -6.11
N TYR A 109 9.22 10.13 -6.69
CA TYR A 109 8.81 10.96 -7.82
C TYR A 109 7.86 12.05 -7.34
N ILE A 110 7.97 13.27 -7.90
CA ILE A 110 7.05 14.37 -7.59
C ILE A 110 6.43 14.94 -8.87
N ARG A 111 5.12 15.18 -8.81
CA ARG A 111 4.38 15.98 -9.79
C ARG A 111 3.68 17.10 -9.03
N PHE A 112 3.83 18.35 -9.47
CA PHE A 112 3.24 19.48 -8.78
C PHE A 112 2.89 20.63 -9.71
N SER A 113 1.96 21.45 -9.24
CA SER A 113 1.46 22.63 -9.92
C SER A 113 1.69 23.88 -9.07
N VAL A 114 1.84 25.01 -9.75
CA VAL A 114 1.93 26.33 -9.11
C VAL A 114 1.09 27.35 -9.86
N ALA A 115 0.53 28.27 -9.10
CA ALA A 115 -0.18 29.45 -9.58
C ALA A 115 0.19 30.66 -8.69
N PRO A 116 -0.24 31.90 -9.01
CA PRO A 116 0.13 33.08 -8.23
C PRO A 116 -0.12 32.98 -6.72
N ASN A 117 -1.14 32.22 -6.31
CA ASN A 117 -1.57 32.06 -4.92
C ASN A 117 -1.74 30.60 -4.50
N ASP A 118 -1.18 29.63 -5.25
CA ASP A 118 -1.41 28.21 -4.97
C ASP A 118 -0.21 27.32 -5.30
N PHE A 119 -0.06 26.24 -4.54
CA PHE A 119 0.90 25.16 -4.73
C PHE A 119 0.21 23.84 -4.37
N GLN A 120 0.16 22.89 -5.30
CA GLN A 120 -0.38 21.55 -5.04
C GLN A 120 0.57 20.50 -5.59
N SER A 121 0.83 19.44 -4.82
CA SER A 121 1.72 18.36 -5.23
C SER A 121 1.19 16.97 -4.93
N MET A 122 1.75 16.00 -5.64
CA MET A 122 1.68 14.58 -5.39
C MET A 122 3.10 14.01 -5.45
N ILE A 123 3.53 13.40 -4.35
CA ILE A 123 4.76 12.62 -4.26
C ILE A 123 4.35 11.15 -4.31
N ILE A 124 5.06 10.37 -5.11
CA ILE A 124 4.88 8.92 -5.25
C ILE A 124 6.15 8.28 -4.72
N GLY A 125 6.03 7.57 -3.59
CA GLY A 125 7.12 6.79 -3.01
C GLY A 125 7.27 5.41 -3.65
N ALA A 126 8.45 4.80 -3.53
CA ALA A 126 8.68 3.43 -4.00
C ALA A 126 8.12 2.33 -3.09
N ASP A 127 7.54 2.70 -1.96
CA ASP A 127 6.67 1.87 -1.13
C ASP A 127 5.21 1.90 -1.60
N GLY A 128 4.92 2.66 -2.66
CA GLY A 128 3.58 2.83 -3.21
C GLY A 128 2.70 3.75 -2.38
N GLN A 129 3.26 4.45 -1.38
CA GLN A 129 2.55 5.48 -0.63
C GLN A 129 2.57 6.80 -1.40
N TYR A 130 1.48 7.55 -1.23
CA TYR A 130 1.30 8.86 -1.83
C TYR A 130 1.33 9.93 -0.74
N GLU A 131 2.04 11.01 -1.01
CA GLU A 131 2.04 12.20 -0.15
C GLU A 131 1.52 13.38 -0.95
N PHE A 132 0.58 14.12 -0.39
CA PHE A 132 -0.03 15.27 -1.01
C PHE A 132 0.31 16.52 -0.21
N ILE A 133 0.51 17.62 -0.94
CA ILE A 133 0.59 18.96 -0.37
C ILE A 133 -0.53 19.77 -0.97
N GLU A 134 -1.41 20.28 -0.12
CA GLU A 134 -2.59 21.05 -0.51
C GLU A 134 -2.82 22.19 0.48
N PRO A 135 -3.51 23.27 0.07
CA PRO A 135 -3.93 24.34 0.98
C PRO A 135 -4.73 23.80 2.18
N ALA A 136 -4.24 24.07 3.39
CA ALA A 136 -4.90 23.74 4.64
C ALA A 136 -5.94 24.79 5.06
N THR A 137 -5.85 26.01 4.54
CA THR A 137 -6.74 27.14 4.83
C THR A 137 -7.34 27.71 3.54
N SER A 138 -8.54 28.28 3.62
CA SER A 138 -9.25 28.83 2.44
C SER A 138 -8.53 30.02 1.79
N ASP A 139 -7.71 30.74 2.56
CA ASP A 139 -6.87 31.83 2.05
C ASP A 139 -5.53 31.35 1.47
N LYS A 140 -5.28 30.03 1.50
CA LYS A 140 -4.06 29.37 1.02
C LYS A 140 -2.76 29.85 1.70
N SER A 141 -2.86 30.40 2.90
CA SER A 141 -1.70 30.85 3.69
C SER A 141 -0.92 29.71 4.34
N TYR A 142 -1.58 28.58 4.60
CA TYR A 142 -0.96 27.36 5.13
C TYR A 142 -1.25 26.17 4.23
N TYR A 143 -0.29 25.26 4.17
CA TYR A 143 -0.36 23.99 3.46
C TYR A 143 -0.25 22.82 4.44
N SER A 144 -1.01 21.77 4.16
CA SER A 144 -0.93 20.50 4.88
C SER A 144 -0.20 19.47 4.04
N VAL A 145 0.67 18.68 4.68
CA VAL A 145 1.17 17.43 4.12
C VAL A 145 0.35 16.29 4.70
N HIS A 146 -0.22 15.47 3.83
CA HIS A 146 -1.06 14.33 4.22
C HIS A 146 -0.90 13.17 3.25
N GLY A 147 -1.19 11.95 3.71
CA GLY A 147 -1.43 10.81 2.86
C GLY A 147 -2.81 10.92 2.20
N LYS A 148 -3.46 9.79 1.93
CA LYS A 148 -4.81 9.83 1.35
C LYS A 148 -5.82 10.50 2.26
N THR A 149 -6.68 11.34 1.68
CA THR A 149 -7.81 11.93 2.40
C THR A 149 -8.81 10.84 2.80
N ASN A 150 -9.59 11.06 3.87
CA ASN A 150 -10.68 10.16 4.25
C ASN A 150 -12.00 10.63 3.60
N LYS A 151 -12.87 9.72 3.14
CA LYS A 151 -14.21 10.07 2.62
C LYS A 151 -15.06 10.69 3.73
N SER A 152 -15.66 11.84 3.46
CA SER A 152 -16.73 12.42 4.28
C SER A 152 -17.89 12.83 3.37
N GLY A 153 -18.90 11.98 3.21
CA GLY A 153 -20.07 12.31 2.38
C GLY A 153 -20.60 11.15 1.54
N HIS A 154 -21.48 11.49 0.59
CA HIS A 154 -22.10 10.58 -0.38
C HIS A 154 -21.05 9.96 -1.33
N ALA A 155 -21.32 8.75 -1.80
CA ALA A 155 -20.45 7.94 -2.62
C ALA A 155 -20.29 8.49 -4.06
N PHE A 156 -19.11 8.28 -4.67
CA PHE A 156 -18.93 8.36 -6.13
C PHE A 156 -19.90 7.41 -6.83
N ALA A 157 -20.41 7.81 -7.99
CA ALA A 157 -21.21 6.97 -8.87
C ALA A 157 -20.76 7.19 -10.32
N CYS A 158 -20.07 6.21 -10.90
CA CYS A 158 -19.79 6.19 -12.32
C CYS A 158 -21.00 5.57 -13.05
N SER A 159 -21.45 6.24 -14.10
CA SER A 159 -22.59 5.83 -14.93
C SER A 159 -22.18 5.46 -16.36
N THR A 160 -20.87 5.37 -16.62
CA THR A 160 -20.32 4.96 -17.91
C THR A 160 -20.88 3.59 -18.29
N LYS A 161 -21.47 3.49 -19.49
CA LYS A 161 -22.03 2.24 -19.99
C LYS A 161 -20.91 1.40 -20.61
N GLU A 162 -20.58 0.26 -19.99
CA GLU A 162 -19.70 -0.76 -20.58
C GLU A 162 -20.52 -1.73 -21.45
N ASP A 163 -20.92 -1.28 -22.64
CA ASP A 163 -21.70 -2.15 -23.51
C ASP A 163 -20.90 -3.39 -23.98
N LYS A 164 -21.60 -4.49 -24.23
CA LYS A 164 -20.95 -5.76 -24.61
C LYS A 164 -20.17 -5.64 -25.92
N GLU A 165 -20.50 -4.67 -26.76
CA GLU A 165 -19.87 -4.47 -28.06
C GLU A 165 -18.52 -3.76 -27.95
N SER A 166 -18.40 -2.66 -27.18
CA SER A 166 -17.12 -1.99 -26.90
C SER A 166 -16.14 -2.93 -26.21
N VAL A 167 -16.59 -3.67 -25.20
CA VAL A 167 -15.81 -4.70 -24.50
C VAL A 167 -15.35 -5.79 -25.47
N ALA A 168 -16.26 -6.30 -26.33
CA ALA A 168 -15.91 -7.32 -27.30
C ALA A 168 -14.94 -6.80 -28.38
N ASN A 169 -15.03 -5.54 -28.77
CA ASN A 169 -14.14 -4.93 -29.76
C ASN A 169 -12.72 -4.75 -29.19
N LEU A 170 -12.59 -4.24 -27.96
CA LEU A 170 -11.31 -4.20 -27.23
C LEU A 170 -10.71 -5.60 -27.06
N GLN A 171 -11.54 -6.60 -26.73
CA GLN A 171 -11.11 -7.99 -26.61
C GLN A 171 -10.64 -8.59 -27.94
N LYS A 172 -11.35 -8.34 -29.06
CA LYS A 172 -10.93 -8.78 -30.39
C LYS A 172 -9.56 -8.19 -30.75
N MET A 173 -9.35 -6.90 -30.49
CA MET A 173 -8.06 -6.24 -30.74
C MET A 173 -6.93 -6.82 -29.90
N LYS A 174 -7.19 -7.10 -28.60
CA LYS A 174 -6.22 -7.76 -27.71
C LYS A 174 -5.85 -9.16 -28.20
N ASN A 175 -6.84 -9.95 -28.65
CA ASN A 175 -6.64 -11.31 -29.15
C ASN A 175 -5.94 -11.35 -30.53
N ALA A 176 -6.04 -10.29 -31.32
CA ALA A 176 -5.34 -10.15 -32.60
C ALA A 176 -3.83 -9.87 -32.45
N GLY A 177 -3.33 -9.69 -31.21
CA GLY A 177 -1.91 -9.48 -30.94
C GLY A 177 -1.42 -8.04 -31.14
N SER A 178 -2.33 -7.08 -31.36
CA SER A 178 -2.03 -5.66 -31.62
C SER A 178 -1.68 -4.84 -30.37
N ALA A 179 -1.52 -5.47 -29.19
CA ALA A 179 -1.22 -4.73 -27.98
C ALA A 179 0.17 -4.10 -28.05
N ALA A 180 0.24 -2.77 -28.13
CA ALA A 180 1.44 -2.07 -27.68
C ALA A 180 1.68 -2.42 -26.21
N LYS A 181 2.93 -2.33 -25.79
CA LYS A 181 3.29 -2.41 -24.37
C LYS A 181 3.67 -1.01 -23.96
N SER A 182 3.45 -0.63 -22.70
CA SER A 182 4.09 0.57 -22.13
C SER A 182 5.63 0.49 -22.11
N GLY A 183 6.19 -0.65 -22.56
CA GLY A 183 7.59 -0.88 -22.94
C GLY A 183 7.93 -0.73 -24.44
N ASN A 184 7.05 -0.14 -25.27
CA ASN A 184 7.24 0.00 -26.73
C ASN A 184 8.13 1.21 -27.11
N LYS A 185 8.61 1.96 -26.12
CA LYS A 185 9.39 3.18 -26.30
C LYS A 185 8.66 4.32 -27.04
N THR A 186 7.35 4.43 -26.87
CA THR A 186 6.54 5.56 -27.39
C THR A 186 5.88 6.32 -26.24
N PHE A 187 5.94 7.65 -26.32
CA PHE A 187 5.24 8.57 -25.44
C PHE A 187 4.12 9.28 -26.21
N HIS A 188 2.90 9.23 -25.69
CA HIS A 188 1.69 9.69 -26.34
C HIS A 188 1.23 11.01 -25.72
N THR A 189 1.13 12.08 -26.51
CA THR A 189 0.58 13.37 -26.05
C THR A 189 -0.78 13.63 -26.68
N LEU A 190 -1.82 13.70 -25.84
CA LEU A 190 -3.20 13.98 -26.23
C LEU A 190 -3.54 15.44 -25.98
N ARG A 191 -4.17 16.09 -26.97
CA ARG A 191 -4.73 17.43 -26.86
C ARG A 191 -6.11 17.35 -26.21
N LEU A 192 -6.28 18.04 -25.09
CA LEU A 192 -7.52 18.03 -24.32
C LEU A 192 -8.33 19.31 -24.54
N ALA A 193 -9.58 19.16 -24.99
CA ALA A 193 -10.60 20.20 -24.88
C ALA A 193 -11.29 20.10 -23.51
N MET A 194 -10.88 20.96 -22.57
CA MET A 194 -11.45 21.00 -21.22
C MET A 194 -12.55 22.07 -21.13
N SER A 195 -13.76 21.63 -20.80
CA SER A 195 -14.91 22.49 -20.53
C SER A 195 -15.27 22.45 -19.05
N VAL A 196 -15.90 23.52 -18.53
CA VAL A 196 -16.38 23.56 -17.15
C VAL A 196 -17.74 24.24 -17.04
N THR A 197 -18.60 23.80 -16.14
CA THR A 197 -19.89 24.48 -15.93
C THR A 197 -19.69 25.87 -15.30
N GLY A 198 -20.68 26.74 -15.42
CA GLY A 198 -20.70 28.06 -14.79
C GLY A 198 -20.55 28.00 -13.27
N GLU A 199 -21.11 26.96 -12.63
CA GLU A 199 -20.98 26.69 -11.21
C GLU A 199 -19.54 26.35 -10.81
N TYR A 200 -18.81 25.58 -11.63
CA TYR A 200 -17.41 25.24 -11.37
C TYR A 200 -16.56 26.51 -11.35
N THR A 201 -16.73 27.36 -12.36
CA THR A 201 -16.00 28.64 -12.42
C THR A 201 -16.38 29.57 -11.26
N ALA A 202 -17.66 29.61 -10.87
CA ALA A 202 -18.10 30.37 -9.71
C ALA A 202 -17.50 29.85 -8.40
N TYR A 203 -17.41 28.53 -8.23
CA TYR A 203 -16.83 27.88 -7.04
C TYR A 203 -15.39 28.35 -6.78
N PHE A 204 -14.58 28.46 -7.84
CA PHE A 204 -13.19 28.91 -7.75
C PHE A 204 -13.01 30.43 -7.81
N GLY A 205 -14.09 31.21 -7.79
CA GLY A 205 -14.03 32.67 -7.77
C GLY A 205 -13.66 33.30 -9.12
N GLY A 206 -13.93 32.60 -10.23
CA GLY A 206 -13.75 33.08 -11.60
C GLY A 206 -12.73 32.29 -12.42
N ILE A 207 -12.55 32.71 -13.67
CA ILE A 207 -11.76 31.99 -14.69
C ILE A 207 -10.34 31.66 -14.22
N ALA A 208 -9.66 32.61 -13.57
CA ALA A 208 -8.29 32.39 -13.09
C ALA A 208 -8.20 31.30 -12.02
N GLY A 209 -9.19 31.21 -11.13
CA GLY A 209 -9.28 30.17 -10.12
C GLY A 209 -9.62 28.81 -10.73
N ALA A 210 -10.57 28.77 -11.66
CA ALA A 210 -10.94 27.55 -12.38
C ALA A 210 -9.74 26.95 -13.12
N LEU A 211 -9.01 27.76 -13.89
CA LEU A 211 -7.81 27.32 -14.61
C LEU A 211 -6.66 26.92 -13.67
N THR A 212 -6.54 27.56 -12.51
CA THR A 212 -5.59 27.15 -11.46
C THR A 212 -5.90 25.72 -11.00
N GLN A 213 -7.17 25.41 -10.76
CA GLN A 213 -7.54 24.07 -10.30
C GLN A 213 -7.45 23.03 -11.42
N ILE A 214 -7.86 23.34 -12.66
CA ILE A 214 -7.68 22.44 -13.80
C ILE A 214 -6.18 22.10 -13.97
N ASN A 215 -5.28 23.10 -13.84
CA ASN A 215 -3.85 22.86 -13.90
C ASN A 215 -3.35 21.94 -12.77
N ALA A 216 -3.87 22.07 -11.56
CA ALA A 216 -3.54 21.19 -10.45
C ALA A 216 -4.03 19.75 -10.68
N THR A 217 -5.29 19.59 -11.08
CA THR A 217 -5.92 18.30 -11.37
C THR A 217 -5.21 17.56 -12.50
N LEU A 218 -4.99 18.21 -13.65
CA LEU A 218 -4.28 17.60 -14.77
C LEU A 218 -2.83 17.27 -14.43
N SER A 219 -2.15 18.09 -13.62
CA SER A 219 -0.80 17.76 -13.15
C SER A 219 -0.81 16.45 -12.35
N ARG A 220 -1.78 16.26 -11.46
CA ARG A 220 -1.88 15.04 -10.64
C ARG A 220 -2.24 13.81 -11.47
N VAL A 221 -3.24 13.93 -12.35
CA VAL A 221 -3.69 12.86 -13.26
C VAL A 221 -2.56 12.42 -14.19
N ASN A 222 -1.87 13.38 -14.82
CA ASN A 222 -0.71 13.07 -15.66
C ASN A 222 0.42 12.42 -14.87
N GLY A 223 0.61 12.75 -13.58
CA GLY A 223 1.56 12.05 -12.72
C GLY A 223 1.35 10.53 -12.65
N VAL A 224 0.11 10.06 -12.83
CA VAL A 224 -0.24 8.65 -12.94
C VAL A 224 -0.15 8.16 -14.39
N PHE A 225 -0.76 8.86 -15.35
CA PHE A 225 -0.82 8.43 -16.75
C PHE A 225 0.56 8.36 -17.42
N GLU A 226 1.44 9.32 -17.13
CA GLU A 226 2.82 9.34 -17.63
C GLU A 226 3.61 8.12 -17.16
N LYS A 227 3.28 7.60 -15.97
CA LYS A 227 3.96 6.47 -15.32
C LYS A 227 3.39 5.11 -15.74
N GLU A 228 2.07 5.02 -15.85
CA GLU A 228 1.37 3.74 -16.10
C GLU A 228 1.16 3.48 -17.60
N PHE A 229 0.97 4.52 -18.41
CA PHE A 229 0.56 4.42 -19.81
C PHE A 229 1.50 5.11 -20.80
N ASN A 230 2.49 5.87 -20.34
CA ASN A 230 3.26 6.80 -21.19
C ASN A 230 2.36 7.80 -21.93
N VAL A 231 1.24 8.19 -21.30
CA VAL A 231 0.29 9.16 -21.86
C VAL A 231 0.38 10.45 -21.09
N HIS A 232 0.34 11.56 -21.81
CA HIS A 232 0.24 12.91 -21.27
C HIS A 232 -0.91 13.66 -21.91
N VAL A 233 -1.77 14.23 -21.08
CA VAL A 233 -2.93 15.01 -21.51
C VAL A 233 -2.61 16.49 -21.33
N ASN A 234 -2.62 17.25 -22.43
CA ASN A 234 -2.31 18.67 -22.42
C ASN A 234 -3.52 19.50 -22.90
N ALA A 235 -4.05 20.35 -22.02
CA ALA A 235 -5.20 21.19 -22.32
C ALA A 235 -4.87 22.25 -23.39
N ILE A 236 -5.73 22.35 -24.41
CA ILE A 236 -5.58 23.34 -25.48
C ILE A 236 -6.02 24.75 -25.03
N ASN A 237 -5.64 25.76 -25.78
CA ASN A 237 -6.11 27.13 -25.54
C ASN A 237 -7.56 27.32 -26.02
N ALA A 238 -8.53 26.98 -25.18
CA ALA A 238 -9.97 27.10 -25.46
C ALA A 238 -10.68 27.90 -24.34
N PRO A 239 -10.46 29.23 -24.24
CA PRO A 239 -11.00 30.04 -23.14
C PRO A 239 -12.53 30.14 -23.14
N ASP A 240 -13.18 29.96 -24.29
CA ASP A 240 -14.63 30.06 -24.44
C ASP A 240 -15.38 28.82 -23.90
N LEU A 241 -14.64 27.76 -23.53
CA LEU A 241 -15.15 26.59 -22.81
C LEU A 241 -15.15 26.78 -21.28
N ILE A 242 -14.61 27.90 -20.79
CA ILE A 242 -14.60 28.24 -19.36
C ILE A 242 -15.81 29.11 -19.04
N PHE A 243 -16.97 28.47 -18.91
CA PHE A 243 -18.23 29.18 -18.70
C PHE A 243 -18.28 29.85 -17.31
N THR A 244 -18.74 31.10 -17.24
CA THR A 244 -18.78 31.89 -15.99
C THR A 244 -20.17 32.05 -15.40
N ASN A 245 -21.22 31.66 -16.13
CA ASN A 245 -22.61 31.90 -15.74
C ASN A 245 -23.46 30.67 -16.02
N ALA A 246 -23.90 30.03 -14.93
CA ALA A 246 -24.76 28.85 -14.91
C ALA A 246 -26.09 29.01 -15.67
N SER A 247 -26.59 30.24 -15.82
CA SER A 247 -27.85 30.48 -16.55
C SER A 247 -27.67 30.55 -18.07
N THR A 248 -26.44 30.63 -18.56
CA THR A 248 -26.14 30.82 -19.98
C THR A 248 -25.14 29.82 -20.54
N ASP A 249 -24.59 28.95 -19.69
CA ASP A 249 -23.78 27.83 -20.17
C ASP A 249 -24.67 26.80 -20.88
N PRO A 250 -24.08 25.91 -21.72
CA PRO A 250 -24.85 24.95 -22.49
C PRO A 250 -25.27 23.71 -21.68
N TYR A 251 -25.08 23.70 -20.36
CA TYR A 251 -25.24 22.51 -19.53
C TYR A 251 -26.52 22.55 -18.71
N SER A 252 -27.20 21.41 -18.65
CA SER A 252 -28.31 21.23 -17.72
C SER A 252 -27.81 21.31 -16.27
N THR A 253 -28.70 21.60 -15.32
CA THR A 253 -28.35 21.57 -13.89
C THR A 253 -27.82 20.20 -13.48
N SER A 254 -27.04 20.12 -12.40
CA SER A 254 -26.42 18.86 -11.94
C SER A 254 -27.42 17.73 -11.66
N ASP A 255 -28.67 18.06 -11.36
CA ASP A 255 -29.75 17.08 -11.20
C ASP A 255 -30.08 16.33 -12.50
N LEU A 256 -29.67 16.84 -13.65
CA LEU A 256 -29.90 16.27 -14.97
C LEU A 256 -28.57 15.97 -15.70
N MET A 257 -27.52 15.63 -14.94
CA MET A 257 -26.18 15.34 -15.48
C MET A 257 -26.16 14.20 -16.52
N CYS A 258 -27.19 13.35 -16.55
CA CYS A 258 -27.40 12.34 -17.59
C CYS A 258 -27.34 12.93 -19.03
N LYS A 259 -27.58 14.24 -19.19
CA LYS A 259 -27.58 14.95 -20.47
C LYS A 259 -26.20 15.49 -20.84
N TRP A 260 -25.28 15.56 -19.88
CA TRP A 260 -24.00 16.26 -20.03
C TRP A 260 -23.10 15.63 -21.09
N ASN A 261 -23.16 14.30 -21.30
CA ASN A 261 -22.36 13.66 -22.36
C ASN A 261 -22.70 14.24 -23.75
N TYR A 262 -24.00 14.37 -24.05
CA TYR A 262 -24.48 14.92 -25.32
C TYR A 262 -24.35 16.44 -25.40
N GLU A 263 -24.59 17.15 -24.30
CA GLU A 263 -24.38 18.60 -24.22
C GLU A 263 -22.91 18.98 -24.42
N LEU A 264 -21.98 18.21 -23.85
CA LEU A 264 -20.54 18.39 -24.07
C LEU A 264 -20.16 18.10 -25.52
N MET A 265 -20.65 17.00 -26.11
CA MET A 265 -20.42 16.71 -27.52
C MET A 265 -20.82 17.91 -28.39
N ASN A 266 -22.00 18.50 -28.17
CA ASN A 266 -22.46 19.66 -28.92
C ASN A 266 -21.67 20.96 -28.63
N ALA A 267 -21.11 21.11 -27.42
CA ALA A 267 -20.26 22.24 -27.09
C ALA A 267 -18.89 22.16 -27.79
N LEU A 268 -18.34 20.96 -27.94
CA LEU A 268 -17.02 20.74 -28.54
C LEU A 268 -17.09 20.54 -30.06
N HIS A 269 -18.17 19.96 -30.55
CA HIS A 269 -18.40 19.73 -31.97
C HIS A 269 -18.84 21.01 -32.70
N GLY A 270 -18.39 21.18 -33.94
CA GLY A 270 -18.98 22.16 -34.86
C GLY A 270 -18.60 23.63 -34.66
N GLY A 271 -17.70 23.99 -33.74
CA GLY A 271 -17.11 25.34 -33.69
C GLY A 271 -17.85 26.37 -32.84
N ALA A 272 -18.94 26.00 -32.15
CA ALA A 272 -19.79 26.96 -31.43
C ALA A 272 -19.03 27.79 -30.37
N TYR A 273 -18.04 27.19 -29.72
CA TYR A 273 -17.22 27.79 -28.67
C TYR A 273 -15.73 27.84 -29.06
N GLY A 274 -15.44 28.09 -30.34
CA GLY A 274 -14.08 28.35 -30.81
C GLY A 274 -13.18 27.12 -30.93
N VAL A 275 -13.72 25.91 -30.75
CA VAL A 275 -13.03 24.63 -30.96
C VAL A 275 -13.78 23.76 -31.96
N THR A 276 -13.05 22.98 -32.74
CA THR A 276 -13.56 22.01 -33.70
C THR A 276 -12.98 20.62 -33.42
N ASP A 277 -13.56 19.59 -34.04
CA ASP A 277 -13.06 18.22 -33.89
C ASP A 277 -11.57 18.06 -34.27
N ALA A 278 -11.00 18.96 -35.08
CA ALA A 278 -9.58 18.88 -35.45
C ALA A 278 -8.64 19.35 -34.34
N ASP A 279 -9.14 20.13 -33.37
CA ASP A 279 -8.32 20.85 -32.40
C ASP A 279 -7.92 20.00 -31.18
N PHE A 280 -8.62 18.89 -30.93
CA PHE A 280 -8.42 18.04 -29.77
C PHE A 280 -8.57 16.54 -30.07
N ASP A 281 -8.03 15.72 -29.17
CA ASP A 281 -7.99 14.25 -29.28
C ASP A 281 -8.86 13.60 -28.21
N ILE A 282 -9.07 14.30 -27.08
CA ILE A 282 -9.95 13.93 -25.98
C ILE A 282 -10.66 15.19 -25.46
N GLY A 283 -11.94 15.10 -25.11
CA GLY A 283 -12.68 16.20 -24.52
C GLY A 283 -13.34 15.79 -23.21
N HIS A 284 -13.36 16.70 -22.25
CA HIS A 284 -13.88 16.40 -20.90
C HIS A 284 -14.52 17.63 -20.25
N LEU A 285 -15.53 17.40 -19.41
CA LEU A 285 -16.24 18.43 -18.64
C LEU A 285 -16.01 18.28 -17.13
N PHE A 286 -15.73 19.37 -16.43
CA PHE A 286 -15.82 19.42 -14.97
C PHE A 286 -17.05 20.17 -14.47
N GLY A 287 -17.81 19.51 -13.58
CA GLY A 287 -18.90 20.09 -12.81
C GLY A 287 -18.49 20.42 -11.37
N ALA A 288 -19.20 21.34 -10.74
CA ALA A 288 -18.95 21.70 -9.33
C ALA A 288 -19.56 20.72 -8.33
N THR A 289 -20.72 20.14 -8.67
CA THR A 289 -21.56 19.33 -7.77
C THR A 289 -22.39 18.32 -8.56
N GLY A 290 -23.01 17.37 -7.85
CA GLY A 290 -24.01 16.44 -8.38
C GLY A 290 -23.70 15.00 -8.02
N GLY A 291 -22.42 14.63 -7.98
CA GLY A 291 -21.97 13.31 -7.57
C GLY A 291 -22.04 12.24 -8.64
N GLY A 292 -21.26 12.40 -9.70
CA GLY A 292 -21.11 11.37 -10.70
C GLY A 292 -19.96 11.58 -11.67
N GLY A 293 -19.76 10.57 -12.50
CA GLY A 293 -18.87 10.60 -13.64
C GLY A 293 -19.44 9.74 -14.77
N ASN A 294 -19.11 10.12 -15.99
CA ASN A 294 -19.41 9.33 -17.16
C ASN A 294 -18.44 9.67 -18.28
N ALA A 295 -17.67 8.71 -18.76
CA ALA A 295 -16.71 8.88 -19.83
C ALA A 295 -17.37 9.14 -21.21
N GLY A 296 -18.67 8.90 -21.34
CA GLY A 296 -19.45 9.00 -22.57
C GLY A 296 -19.21 7.82 -23.52
N CYS A 297 -18.00 7.27 -23.51
CA CYS A 297 -17.59 6.12 -24.30
C CYS A 297 -16.31 5.50 -23.72
N ILE A 298 -16.02 4.25 -24.10
CA ILE A 298 -14.81 3.54 -23.70
C ILE A 298 -13.85 3.49 -24.88
N GLY A 299 -12.63 3.99 -24.70
CA GLY A 299 -11.57 3.95 -25.71
C GLY A 299 -11.81 4.85 -26.93
N CYS A 300 -12.61 5.90 -26.78
CA CYS A 300 -13.08 6.72 -27.89
C CYS A 300 -12.18 7.92 -28.24
N ILE A 301 -10.94 7.96 -27.74
CA ILE A 301 -9.96 8.96 -28.15
C ILE A 301 -9.89 9.10 -29.68
N GLY A 302 -9.80 10.33 -30.18
CA GLY A 302 -9.74 10.61 -31.60
C GLY A 302 -11.03 10.37 -32.40
N SER A 303 -12.06 9.75 -31.82
CA SER A 303 -13.31 9.47 -32.53
C SER A 303 -14.18 10.72 -32.71
N ASN A 304 -14.59 10.96 -33.97
CA ASN A 304 -15.52 12.02 -34.34
C ASN A 304 -16.92 11.48 -34.66
N ASP A 305 -17.25 10.28 -34.17
CA ASP A 305 -18.58 9.68 -34.38
C ASP A 305 -19.61 10.38 -33.49
N ILE A 306 -20.47 11.18 -34.13
CA ILE A 306 -21.55 11.93 -33.49
C ILE A 306 -22.88 11.16 -33.45
N SER A 307 -22.87 9.86 -33.77
CA SER A 307 -24.06 9.03 -33.60
C SER A 307 -24.49 9.00 -32.14
N ALA A 308 -25.81 8.98 -31.92
CA ALA A 308 -26.40 9.08 -30.61
C ALA A 308 -27.74 8.35 -30.53
N THR A 309 -28.00 7.71 -29.39
CA THR A 309 -29.30 7.10 -29.07
C THR A 309 -30.13 8.06 -28.24
N SER A 310 -31.41 8.20 -28.59
CA SER A 310 -32.37 9.00 -27.82
C SER A 310 -33.27 8.09 -26.99
N TYR A 311 -33.35 8.38 -25.70
CA TYR A 311 -34.19 7.68 -24.74
C TYR A 311 -35.44 8.51 -24.46
N THR A 312 -36.61 7.90 -24.68
CA THR A 312 -37.88 8.52 -24.25
C THR A 312 -37.99 8.52 -22.73
N VAL A 313 -38.89 9.35 -22.17
CA VAL A 313 -39.16 9.36 -20.72
C VAL A 313 -39.46 7.96 -20.17
N ALA A 314 -40.17 7.13 -20.94
CA ALA A 314 -40.52 5.76 -20.54
C ALA A 314 -39.34 4.78 -20.53
N GLN A 315 -38.23 5.12 -21.19
CA GLN A 315 -37.01 4.31 -21.29
C GLN A 315 -35.85 4.90 -20.48
N SER A 316 -36.05 6.08 -19.89
CA SER A 316 -35.00 6.87 -19.29
C SER A 316 -34.68 6.38 -17.89
N ASP A 317 -33.40 6.41 -17.55
CA ASP A 317 -32.86 6.36 -16.18
C ASP A 317 -32.57 7.76 -15.63
N CYS A 318 -32.68 8.80 -16.45
CA CYS A 318 -32.42 10.17 -16.06
C CYS A 318 -33.56 10.78 -15.25
N GLN A 319 -33.26 11.13 -14.00
CA GLN A 319 -34.22 11.66 -13.05
C GLN A 319 -33.70 12.93 -12.38
N ASP A 320 -34.61 13.88 -12.11
CA ASP A 320 -34.30 15.00 -11.23
C ASP A 320 -34.28 14.58 -9.74
N ALA A 321 -33.90 15.51 -8.85
CA ALA A 321 -33.88 15.29 -7.41
C ALA A 321 -35.26 14.97 -6.78
N THR A 322 -36.36 15.19 -7.52
CA THR A 322 -37.73 14.87 -7.08
C THR A 322 -38.24 13.53 -7.63
N GLY A 323 -37.43 12.83 -8.43
CA GLY A 323 -37.75 11.54 -9.02
C GLY A 323 -38.55 11.60 -10.33
N ASN A 324 -38.63 12.78 -10.99
CA ASN A 324 -39.26 12.87 -12.31
C ASN A 324 -38.28 12.42 -13.39
N TYR A 325 -38.76 11.58 -14.30
CA TYR A 325 -37.96 11.07 -15.42
C TYR A 325 -37.97 12.05 -16.61
N TYR A 326 -36.81 12.21 -17.25
CA TYR A 326 -36.63 13.08 -18.41
C TYR A 326 -36.07 12.32 -19.60
N ALA A 327 -36.54 12.65 -20.80
CA ALA A 327 -35.89 12.18 -22.02
C ALA A 327 -34.48 12.77 -22.14
N TYR A 328 -33.54 11.98 -22.67
CA TYR A 328 -32.18 12.41 -22.93
C TYR A 328 -31.62 11.71 -24.17
N THR A 329 -30.54 12.25 -24.70
CA THR A 329 -29.78 11.68 -25.81
C THR A 329 -28.40 11.35 -25.31
N TYR A 330 -27.85 10.21 -25.74
CA TYR A 330 -26.56 9.69 -25.32
C TYR A 330 -25.67 9.49 -26.55
N PRO A 331 -24.44 10.05 -26.59
CA PRO A 331 -23.51 9.83 -27.69
C PRO A 331 -22.96 8.41 -27.66
N GLU A 332 -22.80 7.75 -28.80
CA GLU A 332 -22.31 6.37 -28.84
C GLU A 332 -20.79 6.29 -28.72
N ASN A 333 -20.05 7.16 -29.44
CA ASN A 333 -18.60 7.03 -29.56
C ASN A 333 -17.90 8.35 -29.92
N TYR A 334 -18.22 9.45 -29.24
CA TYR A 334 -17.59 10.76 -29.49
C TYR A 334 -16.51 11.09 -28.46
N LYS A 335 -15.30 11.44 -28.91
CA LYS A 335 -14.12 11.70 -28.05
C LYS A 335 -14.28 12.83 -27.02
N GLY A 336 -15.25 13.72 -27.23
CA GLY A 336 -15.54 14.87 -26.38
C GLY A 336 -16.87 14.77 -25.65
N SER A 337 -17.12 13.63 -25.00
CA SER A 337 -18.38 13.38 -24.30
C SER A 337 -18.21 12.99 -22.84
N GLY A 338 -16.99 12.96 -22.30
CA GLY A 338 -16.74 12.57 -20.91
C GLY A 338 -16.96 13.72 -19.91
N PHE A 339 -17.42 13.41 -18.70
CA PHE A 339 -17.52 14.39 -17.61
C PHE A 339 -17.19 13.79 -16.24
N THR A 340 -16.79 14.68 -15.34
CA THR A 340 -16.55 14.39 -13.92
C THR A 340 -17.14 15.47 -13.03
N SER A 341 -17.86 15.07 -11.97
CA SER A 341 -18.45 16.00 -11.00
C SER A 341 -18.52 15.39 -9.58
N PRO A 342 -18.05 16.10 -8.54
CA PRO A 342 -17.93 15.54 -7.19
C PRO A 342 -19.29 15.41 -6.47
N ALA A 343 -19.41 14.41 -5.60
CA ALA A 343 -20.62 14.17 -4.80
C ALA A 343 -20.69 15.04 -3.54
N ASP A 344 -19.53 15.43 -3.01
CA ASP A 344 -19.38 16.28 -1.84
C ASP A 344 -19.38 17.79 -2.17
N GLY A 345 -19.47 18.13 -3.47
CA GLY A 345 -19.39 19.50 -3.95
C GLY A 345 -18.00 20.13 -3.83
N ILE A 346 -16.95 19.30 -3.78
CA ILE A 346 -15.55 19.74 -3.70
C ILE A 346 -14.81 19.24 -4.95
N PRO A 347 -14.77 20.03 -6.04
CA PRO A 347 -14.20 19.62 -7.32
C PRO A 347 -12.67 19.83 -7.34
N GLN A 348 -11.98 19.37 -6.30
CA GLN A 348 -10.53 19.49 -6.14
C GLN A 348 -9.97 18.46 -5.16
N GLY A 349 -8.66 18.23 -5.25
CA GLY A 349 -7.89 17.41 -4.33
C GLY A 349 -7.81 15.95 -4.74
N ASP A 350 -7.04 15.16 -3.98
CA ASP A 350 -6.75 13.75 -4.28
C ASP A 350 -8.00 12.89 -4.56
N ASN A 351 -9.07 13.07 -3.80
CA ASN A 351 -10.33 12.34 -4.04
C ASN A 351 -10.92 12.65 -5.42
N PHE A 352 -11.07 13.94 -5.77
CA PHE A 352 -11.63 14.33 -7.05
C PHE A 352 -10.70 13.91 -8.20
N ASP A 353 -9.40 14.18 -8.07
CA ASP A 353 -8.45 13.98 -9.15
C ASP A 353 -8.17 12.49 -9.44
N ILE A 354 -8.08 11.65 -8.40
CA ILE A 354 -7.74 10.23 -8.54
C ILE A 354 -8.98 9.34 -8.62
N ASP A 355 -9.93 9.45 -7.67
CA ASP A 355 -11.08 8.54 -7.65
C ASP A 355 -12.07 8.86 -8.78
N TYR A 356 -12.13 10.11 -9.25
CA TYR A 356 -13.10 10.52 -10.28
C TYR A 356 -12.41 10.82 -11.62
N VAL A 357 -11.56 11.86 -11.69
CA VAL A 357 -11.04 12.33 -12.99
C VAL A 357 -10.16 11.27 -13.67
N ALA A 358 -9.22 10.68 -12.95
CA ALA A 358 -8.38 9.62 -13.51
C ALA A 358 -9.19 8.36 -13.88
N HIS A 359 -10.28 8.07 -13.17
CA HIS A 359 -11.19 6.97 -13.46
C HIS A 359 -11.94 7.19 -14.78
N GLU A 360 -12.61 8.33 -14.93
CA GLU A 360 -13.39 8.64 -16.13
C GLU A 360 -12.49 8.84 -17.37
N MET A 361 -11.33 9.48 -17.20
CA MET A 361 -10.36 9.57 -18.28
C MET A 361 -9.74 8.19 -18.60
N GLY A 362 -9.60 7.30 -17.62
CA GLY A 362 -9.20 5.90 -17.85
C GLY A 362 -10.14 5.16 -18.79
N HIS A 363 -11.46 5.30 -18.59
CA HIS A 363 -12.46 4.80 -19.53
C HIS A 363 -12.31 5.43 -20.93
N GLN A 364 -12.17 6.76 -21.03
CA GLN A 364 -11.96 7.41 -22.34
C GLN A 364 -10.71 6.88 -23.07
N LEU A 365 -9.67 6.49 -22.32
CA LEU A 365 -8.45 5.86 -22.84
C LEU A 365 -8.62 4.37 -23.19
N GLY A 366 -9.65 3.67 -22.68
CA GLY A 366 -9.99 2.30 -23.07
C GLY A 366 -10.18 1.31 -21.93
N ASP A 367 -10.13 1.76 -20.68
CA ASP A 367 -10.28 0.88 -19.52
C ASP A 367 -11.73 0.48 -19.27
N ASN A 368 -11.90 -0.77 -18.82
CA ASN A 368 -13.12 -1.21 -18.16
C ASN A 368 -12.90 -1.27 -16.65
N HIS A 369 -13.98 -1.43 -15.91
CA HIS A 369 -13.95 -1.75 -14.49
C HIS A 369 -13.22 -3.06 -14.22
N THR A 370 -12.48 -3.04 -13.10
CA THR A 370 -11.61 -4.15 -12.70
C THR A 370 -12.11 -4.90 -11.48
N PHE A 371 -13.09 -4.35 -10.77
CA PHE A 371 -13.65 -4.95 -9.57
C PHE A 371 -14.63 -6.07 -9.90
N SER A 372 -15.06 -6.83 -8.90
CA SER A 372 -15.94 -7.99 -9.11
C SER A 372 -17.33 -7.82 -8.51
N TYR A 373 -17.55 -6.80 -7.68
CA TYR A 373 -18.85 -6.47 -7.11
C TYR A 373 -19.88 -6.14 -8.19
N ASP A 374 -21.07 -6.77 -8.11
CA ASP A 374 -22.32 -6.33 -8.76
C ASP A 374 -22.21 -5.85 -10.22
N GLU A 375 -21.56 -6.66 -11.06
CA GLU A 375 -21.50 -6.39 -12.50
C GLU A 375 -21.98 -7.59 -13.32
N GLU A 376 -23.09 -7.38 -14.04
CA GLU A 376 -23.75 -8.37 -14.91
C GLU A 376 -23.01 -8.58 -16.25
N THR A 377 -21.69 -8.76 -16.25
CA THR A 377 -21.01 -9.06 -17.50
C THR A 377 -20.03 -10.24 -17.41
N GLY A 378 -20.02 -11.06 -18.45
CA GLY A 378 -18.99 -12.09 -18.63
C GLY A 378 -17.64 -11.47 -19.08
N SER A 379 -17.32 -10.25 -18.65
CA SER A 379 -16.07 -9.58 -19.02
C SER A 379 -14.87 -10.30 -18.41
N ASN A 380 -13.75 -10.25 -19.13
CA ASN A 380 -12.47 -10.79 -18.67
C ASN A 380 -11.67 -9.79 -17.81
N THR A 381 -12.29 -8.67 -17.41
CA THR A 381 -11.63 -7.56 -16.71
C THR A 381 -11.86 -7.54 -15.20
N TYR A 382 -12.77 -8.35 -14.65
CA TYR A 382 -13.12 -8.39 -13.21
C TYR A 382 -12.11 -9.14 -12.35
N VAL A 383 -10.91 -8.59 -12.25
CA VAL A 383 -9.71 -9.21 -11.68
C VAL A 383 -9.40 -8.74 -10.26
N GLU A 384 -10.21 -7.86 -9.66
CA GLU A 384 -10.09 -7.46 -8.27
C GLU A 384 -11.28 -7.96 -7.44
N PRO A 385 -11.04 -8.45 -6.20
CA PRO A 385 -12.13 -8.86 -5.32
C PRO A 385 -12.89 -7.63 -4.79
N GLY A 386 -14.19 -7.81 -4.53
CA GLY A 386 -15.04 -6.78 -3.93
C GLY A 386 -15.13 -5.54 -4.81
N SER A 387 -15.00 -4.38 -4.19
CA SER A 387 -14.98 -3.06 -4.81
C SER A 387 -13.73 -2.75 -5.62
N GLY A 388 -12.70 -3.59 -5.56
CA GLY A 388 -11.38 -3.24 -6.07
C GLY A 388 -10.67 -2.15 -5.26
N SER A 389 -9.41 -1.93 -5.61
CA SER A 389 -8.46 -1.04 -4.93
C SER A 389 -7.70 -0.12 -5.87
N THR A 390 -7.63 -0.43 -7.16
CA THR A 390 -7.00 0.43 -8.18
C THR A 390 -7.97 1.50 -8.70
N ILE A 391 -7.49 2.41 -9.55
CA ILE A 391 -8.29 3.54 -10.09
C ILE A 391 -9.59 3.06 -10.77
N MET A 392 -9.56 1.94 -11.52
CA MET A 392 -10.75 1.36 -12.16
C MET A 392 -11.59 0.48 -11.22
N GLY A 393 -11.40 0.65 -9.91
CA GLY A 393 -12.21 0.09 -8.84
C GLY A 393 -13.28 1.09 -8.36
N TYR A 394 -14.27 0.58 -7.63
CA TYR A 394 -15.27 1.34 -6.89
C TYR A 394 -14.95 1.38 -5.39
N ALA A 395 -13.70 1.72 -5.06
CA ALA A 395 -13.22 1.72 -3.68
C ALA A 395 -14.10 2.61 -2.77
N GLY A 396 -14.74 1.99 -1.77
CA GLY A 396 -15.39 2.66 -0.65
C GLY A 396 -16.84 3.06 -0.91
N ILE A 397 -17.46 2.53 -1.97
CA ILE A 397 -18.82 2.88 -2.39
C ILE A 397 -19.74 1.67 -2.63
N THR A 398 -19.25 0.45 -2.41
CA THR A 398 -20.00 -0.80 -2.66
C THR A 398 -20.58 -1.43 -1.39
N GLY A 399 -20.24 -0.88 -0.21
CA GLY A 399 -20.78 -1.30 1.08
C GLY A 399 -19.86 -2.23 1.89
N THR A 400 -20.16 -2.40 3.17
CA THR A 400 -19.22 -2.98 4.15
C THR A 400 -18.68 -4.37 3.82
N ASN A 401 -19.45 -5.23 3.15
CA ASN A 401 -19.02 -6.60 2.81
C ASN A 401 -18.08 -6.65 1.59
N THR A 402 -18.13 -5.65 0.72
CA THR A 402 -17.51 -5.64 -0.61
C THR A 402 -16.47 -4.53 -0.74
N ASP A 403 -16.54 -3.49 0.09
CA ASP A 403 -15.54 -2.43 0.15
C ASP A 403 -14.19 -2.93 0.69
N VAL A 404 -13.21 -2.89 -0.21
CA VAL A 404 -11.80 -3.22 0.02
C VAL A 404 -11.10 -2.12 0.81
N GLN A 405 -11.37 -0.86 0.47
CA GLN A 405 -10.80 0.33 1.10
C GLN A 405 -11.65 1.56 0.78
N GLN A 406 -11.35 2.71 1.39
CA GLN A 406 -12.16 3.92 1.23
C GLN A 406 -11.94 4.65 -0.10
N HIS A 407 -10.72 4.66 -0.63
CA HIS A 407 -10.32 5.42 -1.83
C HIS A 407 -9.40 4.59 -2.69
N SER A 408 -9.39 4.83 -4.00
CA SER A 408 -8.52 4.11 -4.92
C SER A 408 -7.06 4.45 -4.65
N ASP A 409 -6.16 3.47 -4.82
CA ASP A 409 -4.72 3.72 -4.90
C ASP A 409 -4.41 4.32 -6.27
N ALA A 410 -3.53 5.32 -6.34
CA ALA A 410 -3.27 6.08 -7.57
C ALA A 410 -2.36 5.34 -8.58
N TYR A 411 -2.74 4.11 -8.93
CA TYR A 411 -2.17 3.30 -9.99
C TYR A 411 -3.27 2.45 -10.65
N PHE A 412 -2.94 1.92 -11.82
CA PHE A 412 -3.86 1.09 -12.60
C PHE A 412 -3.51 -0.39 -12.45
N HIS A 413 -4.55 -1.24 -12.48
CA HIS A 413 -4.35 -2.68 -12.52
C HIS A 413 -3.66 -3.07 -13.84
N SER A 414 -2.86 -4.13 -13.85
CA SER A 414 -2.17 -4.61 -15.05
C SER A 414 -3.07 -4.96 -16.24
N VAL A 415 -4.36 -5.20 -16.01
CA VAL A 415 -5.35 -5.43 -17.08
C VAL A 415 -5.75 -4.11 -17.75
N SER A 416 -5.90 -3.04 -16.97
CA SER A 416 -6.15 -1.69 -17.48
C SER A 416 -4.99 -1.20 -18.36
N ILE A 417 -3.75 -1.41 -17.90
CA ILE A 417 -2.55 -1.12 -18.72
C ILE A 417 -2.60 -1.86 -20.06
N ASP A 418 -2.99 -3.14 -20.09
CA ASP A 418 -3.14 -3.86 -21.37
C ASP A 418 -4.21 -3.21 -22.28
N GLN A 419 -5.32 -2.73 -21.72
CA GLN A 419 -6.45 -2.18 -22.49
C GLN A 419 -6.12 -0.82 -23.10
N VAL A 420 -5.63 0.12 -22.29
CA VAL A 420 -5.21 1.45 -22.77
C VAL A 420 -4.14 1.32 -23.84
N GLN A 421 -3.12 0.46 -23.62
CA GLN A 421 -2.07 0.26 -24.62
C GLN A 421 -2.57 -0.40 -25.90
N THR A 422 -3.58 -1.28 -25.81
CA THR A 422 -4.25 -1.84 -27.00
C THR A 422 -5.00 -0.76 -27.76
N ASN A 423 -5.66 0.15 -27.06
CA ASN A 423 -6.39 1.25 -27.69
C ASN A 423 -5.45 2.27 -28.37
N LEU A 424 -4.39 2.70 -27.67
CA LEU A 424 -3.36 3.59 -28.22
C LEU A 424 -2.66 2.99 -29.45
N ALA A 425 -2.45 1.67 -29.48
CA ALA A 425 -1.89 1.01 -30.65
C ALA A 425 -2.85 1.01 -31.87
N ALA A 426 -4.16 1.14 -31.62
CA ALA A 426 -5.19 1.12 -32.65
C ALA A 426 -5.56 2.52 -33.17
N VAL A 427 -5.39 3.56 -32.35
CA VAL A 427 -5.79 4.94 -32.66
C VAL A 427 -4.56 5.83 -32.80
N THR A 428 -4.40 6.49 -33.96
CA THR A 428 -3.30 7.44 -34.22
C THR A 428 -3.78 8.90 -34.17
N ALA A 429 -4.42 9.29 -33.07
CA ALA A 429 -4.95 10.66 -32.90
C ALA A 429 -3.99 11.57 -32.13
N ASP A 430 -3.14 10.99 -31.29
CA ASP A 430 -2.19 11.66 -30.43
C ASP A 430 -0.88 12.03 -31.16
N VAL A 431 -0.04 12.79 -30.47
CA VAL A 431 1.34 13.06 -30.90
C VAL A 431 2.28 12.06 -30.25
N GLU A 432 2.86 11.17 -31.05
CA GLU A 432 3.84 10.19 -30.60
C GLU A 432 5.26 10.76 -30.58
N THR A 433 5.95 10.63 -29.44
CA THR A 433 7.36 10.98 -29.25
C THR A 433 8.18 9.75 -28.87
N PRO A 434 9.32 9.49 -29.54
CA PRO A 434 10.19 8.37 -29.17
C PRO A 434 10.76 8.52 -27.76
N ILE A 435 10.68 7.45 -26.97
CA ILE A 435 11.32 7.31 -25.67
C ILE A 435 12.70 6.71 -25.86
N THR A 436 13.70 7.26 -25.16
CA THR A 436 15.09 6.78 -25.26
C THR A 436 15.38 5.67 -24.25
N ASN A 437 14.80 5.79 -23.07
CA ASN A 437 14.86 4.82 -21.96
C ASN A 437 14.37 3.43 -22.39
N ASN A 438 15.09 2.38 -22.01
CA ASN A 438 14.76 1.01 -22.40
C ASN A 438 13.83 0.35 -21.38
N PRO A 439 12.92 -0.51 -21.82
CA PRO A 439 12.05 -1.22 -20.88
C PRO A 439 12.82 -2.18 -19.98
N PRO A 440 12.35 -2.38 -18.73
CA PRO A 440 12.92 -3.39 -17.85
C PRO A 440 12.76 -4.79 -18.45
N VAL A 441 13.69 -5.67 -18.11
CA VAL A 441 13.70 -7.06 -18.57
C VAL A 441 13.29 -7.97 -17.42
N VAL A 442 12.14 -8.65 -17.56
CA VAL A 442 11.61 -9.58 -16.54
C VAL A 442 11.84 -11.02 -17.00
N ALA A 443 12.39 -11.86 -16.12
CA ALA A 443 12.59 -13.27 -16.40
C ALA A 443 11.24 -13.98 -16.61
N ALA A 444 11.17 -14.83 -17.65
CA ALA A 444 9.97 -15.59 -17.96
C ALA A 444 9.65 -16.64 -16.87
N MET A 445 8.37 -16.76 -16.51
CA MET A 445 7.86 -17.65 -15.47
C MET A 445 7.23 -18.90 -16.08
N ASN A 446 8.07 -19.75 -16.68
CA ASN A 446 7.62 -20.90 -17.49
C ASN A 446 7.24 -22.15 -16.66
N THR A 447 7.55 -22.16 -15.36
CA THR A 447 7.26 -23.30 -14.50
C THR A 447 5.88 -23.16 -13.88
N THR A 448 4.96 -24.07 -14.17
CA THR A 448 3.67 -24.15 -13.46
C THR A 448 3.87 -24.87 -12.12
N TYR A 449 3.51 -24.21 -11.02
CA TYR A 449 3.55 -24.83 -9.69
C TYR A 449 2.18 -25.38 -9.30
N THR A 450 2.17 -26.57 -8.71
CA THR A 450 0.97 -27.10 -8.04
C THR A 450 1.14 -26.99 -6.53
N ILE A 451 0.15 -26.40 -5.84
CA ILE A 451 0.15 -26.18 -4.40
C ILE A 451 -1.09 -26.82 -3.75
N PRO A 452 -1.04 -27.30 -2.49
CA PRO A 452 -2.24 -27.78 -1.81
C PRO A 452 -3.24 -26.66 -1.52
N LYS A 453 -4.52 -26.99 -1.39
CA LYS A 453 -5.54 -25.99 -1.00
C LYS A 453 -5.27 -25.45 0.40
N SER A 454 -5.76 -24.25 0.69
CA SER A 454 -5.61 -23.60 2.00
C SER A 454 -4.14 -23.51 2.48
N THR A 455 -3.20 -23.31 1.55
CA THR A 455 -1.76 -23.24 1.84
C THR A 455 -1.20 -21.91 1.34
N ALA A 456 -0.35 -21.28 2.15
CA ALA A 456 0.33 -20.04 1.77
C ALA A 456 1.43 -20.31 0.75
N PHE A 457 1.68 -19.33 -0.11
CA PHE A 457 2.76 -19.39 -1.09
C PHE A 457 3.41 -18.02 -1.27
N VAL A 458 4.60 -18.02 -1.86
CA VAL A 458 5.41 -16.82 -2.07
C VAL A 458 5.93 -16.79 -3.50
N LEU A 459 5.80 -15.65 -4.17
CA LEU A 459 6.31 -15.44 -5.52
C LEU A 459 7.40 -14.39 -5.49
N THR A 460 8.45 -14.57 -6.28
CA THR A 460 9.57 -13.63 -6.40
C THR A 460 9.88 -13.43 -7.87
N ALA A 461 9.92 -12.17 -8.30
CA ALA A 461 10.32 -11.81 -9.66
C ALA A 461 11.83 -11.64 -9.75
N SER A 462 12.38 -11.90 -10.94
CA SER A 462 13.75 -11.53 -11.29
C SER A 462 13.68 -10.57 -12.46
N ALA A 463 14.15 -9.34 -12.27
CA ALA A 463 14.16 -8.34 -13.32
C ALA A 463 15.43 -7.48 -13.26
N THR A 464 15.83 -6.94 -14.40
CA THR A 464 16.96 -6.03 -14.55
C THR A 464 16.55 -4.84 -15.41
N ASP A 465 17.13 -3.68 -15.15
CA ASP A 465 16.94 -2.49 -15.96
C ASP A 465 18.20 -2.21 -16.81
N PRO A 466 18.11 -2.06 -18.14
CA PRO A 466 19.26 -1.77 -18.98
C PRO A 466 19.92 -0.41 -18.71
N ASP A 467 19.16 0.56 -18.22
CA ASP A 467 19.60 1.94 -17.97
C ASP A 467 20.00 2.17 -16.50
N GLY A 468 19.78 1.18 -15.63
CA GLY A 468 20.15 1.19 -14.22
C GLY A 468 19.14 1.91 -13.32
N ASP A 469 17.91 2.09 -13.79
CA ASP A 469 16.85 2.76 -13.05
C ASP A 469 16.25 1.89 -11.94
N ALA A 470 15.67 2.55 -10.94
CA ALA A 470 15.15 1.88 -9.74
C ALA A 470 13.82 1.19 -10.04
N LEU A 471 13.81 -0.14 -9.91
CA LEU A 471 12.64 -0.96 -10.22
C LEU A 471 11.64 -1.03 -9.06
N THR A 472 10.35 -1.00 -9.40
CA THR A 472 9.26 -1.40 -8.50
C THR A 472 8.42 -2.52 -9.11
N TYR A 473 7.80 -3.32 -8.25
CA TYR A 473 7.09 -4.55 -8.58
C TYR A 473 5.67 -4.48 -8.04
N CYS A 474 4.69 -4.76 -8.89
CA CYS A 474 3.30 -4.98 -8.49
C CYS A 474 2.90 -6.39 -8.88
N TRP A 475 2.56 -7.22 -7.90
CA TRP A 475 2.08 -8.59 -8.11
C TRP A 475 0.56 -8.62 -8.01
N GLU A 476 -0.14 -9.12 -9.01
CA GLU A 476 -1.61 -9.07 -9.08
C GLU A 476 -2.18 -10.41 -9.53
N GLN A 477 -3.33 -10.82 -9.00
CA GLN A 477 -4.04 -11.98 -9.53
C GLN A 477 -4.90 -11.55 -10.72
N VAL A 478 -4.71 -12.16 -11.88
CA VAL A 478 -5.36 -11.75 -13.15
C VAL A 478 -6.46 -12.71 -13.58
N ASN A 479 -7.17 -13.32 -12.62
CA ASN A 479 -8.28 -14.22 -12.90
C ASN A 479 -9.59 -13.46 -12.82
N SER A 480 -10.31 -13.32 -13.94
CA SER A 480 -11.61 -12.67 -13.95
C SER A 480 -12.65 -13.43 -13.12
N SER A 481 -13.52 -12.69 -12.44
CA SER A 481 -14.73 -13.19 -11.79
C SER A 481 -15.78 -13.53 -12.85
N LEU A 482 -16.52 -14.61 -12.60
CA LEU A 482 -17.71 -14.98 -13.38
C LEU A 482 -18.95 -15.03 -12.46
N LEU A 483 -18.87 -14.36 -11.31
CA LEU A 483 -19.91 -14.34 -10.28
C LEU A 483 -20.74 -13.08 -10.47
N VAL A 484 -22.06 -13.23 -10.51
CA VAL A 484 -23.03 -12.11 -10.66
C VAL A 484 -22.82 -11.05 -9.58
N ASP A 485 -22.77 -11.51 -8.32
CA ASP A 485 -22.70 -10.62 -7.17
C ASP A 485 -21.27 -10.45 -6.62
N GLY A 486 -20.26 -10.95 -7.35
CA GLY A 486 -18.86 -10.78 -7.00
C GLY A 486 -18.35 -11.54 -5.78
N ILE A 487 -17.20 -11.05 -5.29
CA ILE A 487 -16.43 -11.63 -4.18
C ILE A 487 -16.44 -10.66 -3.00
N GLY A 488 -17.00 -11.08 -1.86
CA GLY A 488 -17.04 -10.32 -0.61
C GLY A 488 -16.17 -10.90 0.51
N LYS A 489 -16.06 -10.16 1.61
CA LYS A 489 -15.41 -10.61 2.86
C LYS A 489 -16.02 -11.92 3.37
N SER A 490 -17.34 -12.03 3.24
CA SER A 490 -18.15 -13.18 3.62
C SER A 490 -19.27 -13.42 2.61
N SER A 491 -19.85 -14.62 2.67
CA SER A 491 -21.06 -14.94 1.91
C SER A 491 -22.22 -14.09 2.44
N SER A 492 -22.90 -13.37 1.57
CA SER A 492 -23.93 -12.42 1.95
C SER A 492 -25.23 -12.72 1.21
N ALA A 493 -26.30 -13.03 1.95
CA ALA A 493 -27.61 -13.21 1.35
C ALA A 493 -28.22 -11.87 0.89
N SER A 494 -27.83 -10.75 1.50
CA SER A 494 -28.35 -9.42 1.16
C SER A 494 -27.70 -8.82 -0.08
N THR A 495 -26.45 -9.17 -0.36
CA THR A 495 -25.70 -8.65 -1.52
C THR A 495 -25.37 -9.73 -2.54
N GLY A 496 -25.76 -11.00 -2.33
CA GLY A 496 -25.40 -12.16 -3.15
C GLY A 496 -23.91 -12.58 -3.18
N ALA A 497 -23.01 -11.67 -2.77
CA ALA A 497 -21.56 -11.85 -2.87
C ALA A 497 -21.05 -13.15 -2.22
N SER A 498 -20.11 -13.80 -2.92
CA SER A 498 -19.47 -15.03 -2.46
C SER A 498 -18.29 -14.76 -1.52
N ALA A 499 -18.05 -15.63 -0.54
CA ALA A 499 -16.94 -15.46 0.39
C ALA A 499 -15.57 -15.64 -0.32
N ILE A 500 -14.66 -14.70 -0.09
CA ILE A 500 -13.29 -14.77 -0.60
C ILE A 500 -12.57 -16.07 -0.16
N GLY A 501 -11.84 -16.68 -1.08
CA GLY A 501 -11.10 -17.92 -0.90
C GLY A 501 -11.89 -19.19 -1.23
N SER A 502 -13.23 -19.14 -1.29
CA SER A 502 -14.06 -20.32 -1.60
C SER A 502 -14.58 -20.38 -3.04
N THR A 503 -14.20 -19.43 -3.88
CA THR A 503 -14.70 -19.29 -5.25
C THR A 503 -13.84 -20.06 -6.25
N SER A 504 -14.46 -20.57 -7.32
CA SER A 504 -13.77 -21.23 -8.44
C SER A 504 -13.27 -20.24 -9.51
N THR A 505 -13.74 -19.00 -9.49
CA THR A 505 -13.39 -17.91 -10.43
C THR A 505 -13.04 -16.63 -9.65
N GLY A 506 -12.53 -15.60 -10.33
CA GLY A 506 -12.16 -14.31 -9.73
C GLY A 506 -10.90 -14.33 -8.88
N ALA A 507 -10.48 -13.15 -8.45
CA ALA A 507 -9.31 -12.98 -7.59
C ALA A 507 -9.63 -13.21 -6.11
N ASN A 508 -8.70 -13.86 -5.41
CA ASN A 508 -8.72 -14.06 -3.96
C ASN A 508 -7.74 -13.14 -3.22
N PHE A 509 -7.02 -12.30 -3.94
CA PHE A 509 -6.02 -11.39 -3.41
C PHE A 509 -6.21 -10.03 -4.05
N ARG A 510 -6.46 -9.01 -3.23
CA ARG A 510 -6.49 -7.62 -3.70
C ARG A 510 -5.17 -7.16 -4.29
N SER A 511 -5.22 -6.09 -5.08
CA SER A 511 -4.01 -5.40 -5.53
C SER A 511 -3.40 -4.57 -4.38
N TRP A 512 -2.08 -4.40 -4.45
CA TRP A 512 -1.30 -3.54 -3.57
C TRP A 512 -0.37 -2.69 -4.42
N ALA A 513 -0.14 -1.46 -3.97
CA ALA A 513 0.69 -0.51 -4.69
C ALA A 513 2.10 -1.07 -4.99
N PRO A 514 2.71 -0.64 -6.12
CA PRO A 514 4.04 -1.09 -6.50
C PRO A 514 5.07 -0.86 -5.39
N ALA A 515 5.91 -1.86 -5.13
CA ALA A 515 6.94 -1.80 -4.09
C ALA A 515 8.32 -2.17 -4.63
N ALA A 516 9.40 -1.68 -4.02
CA ALA A 516 10.78 -2.05 -4.39
C ALA A 516 11.11 -3.55 -4.16
N ASN A 517 10.33 -4.25 -3.34
CA ASN A 517 10.57 -5.67 -3.04
C ASN A 517 9.98 -6.56 -4.17
N PRO A 518 10.79 -7.40 -4.85
CA PRO A 518 10.29 -8.29 -5.89
C PRO A 518 9.47 -9.48 -5.37
N THR A 519 9.45 -9.70 -4.06
CA THR A 519 8.79 -10.84 -3.41
C THR A 519 7.45 -10.44 -2.79
N ARG A 520 6.37 -11.14 -3.18
CA ARG A 520 5.04 -11.05 -2.54
C ARG A 520 4.63 -12.38 -1.91
N TYR A 521 4.14 -12.31 -0.67
CA TYR A 521 3.53 -13.43 0.04
C TYR A 521 2.02 -13.43 -0.16
N PHE A 522 1.43 -14.62 -0.31
CA PHE A 522 0.00 -14.83 -0.54
C PHE A 522 -0.57 -15.81 0.50
N PRO A 523 -1.40 -15.33 1.46
CA PRO A 523 -1.67 -13.91 1.78
C PRO A 523 -0.44 -13.21 2.39
N LYS A 524 -0.57 -11.92 2.74
CA LYS A 524 0.44 -11.12 3.45
C LYS A 524 1.16 -11.92 4.52
N LEU A 525 2.47 -11.77 4.59
CA LEU A 525 3.31 -12.51 5.53
C LEU A 525 2.82 -12.37 6.98
N SER A 526 2.40 -11.16 7.39
CA SER A 526 1.84 -10.90 8.73
C SER A 526 0.61 -11.76 9.04
N THR A 527 -0.23 -12.06 8.05
CA THR A 527 -1.39 -12.96 8.19
C THR A 527 -0.94 -14.39 8.45
N VAL A 528 0.09 -14.84 7.72
CA VAL A 528 0.66 -16.19 7.85
C VAL A 528 1.42 -16.36 9.16
N LEU A 529 2.18 -15.35 9.60
CA LEU A 529 2.83 -15.32 10.92
C LEU A 529 1.80 -15.37 12.05
N GLY A 530 0.64 -14.74 11.87
CA GLY A 530 -0.51 -14.86 12.77
C GLY A 530 -1.19 -16.23 12.77
N GLY A 531 -0.73 -17.17 11.95
CA GLY A 531 -1.24 -18.55 11.88
C GLY A 531 -2.46 -18.73 10.99
N ALA A 532 -2.79 -17.77 10.12
CA ALA A 532 -3.92 -17.81 9.21
C ALA A 532 -3.48 -17.79 7.74
N VAL A 533 -4.29 -18.37 6.86
CA VAL A 533 -4.13 -18.29 5.39
C VAL A 533 -5.27 -17.51 4.72
N LYS A 534 -6.09 -16.83 5.53
CA LYS A 534 -7.19 -15.97 5.10
C LYS A 534 -7.30 -14.80 6.06
N LYS A 535 -7.41 -13.59 5.51
CA LYS A 535 -7.78 -12.38 6.24
C LYS A 535 -8.81 -11.61 5.41
N ALA A 536 -10.09 -11.82 5.73
CA ALA A 536 -11.20 -11.24 4.97
C ALA A 536 -11.15 -9.71 4.94
N ALA A 537 -10.77 -9.06 6.04
CA ALA A 537 -10.63 -7.61 6.10
C ALA A 537 -9.61 -7.04 5.09
N ASP A 538 -8.59 -7.83 4.73
CA ASP A 538 -7.58 -7.43 3.76
C ASP A 538 -7.92 -7.93 2.34
N PHE A 539 -9.06 -8.62 2.14
CA PHE A 539 -9.38 -9.31 0.88
C PHE A 539 -8.23 -10.19 0.35
N GLU A 540 -7.66 -10.99 1.25
CA GLU A 540 -6.66 -11.99 0.89
C GLU A 540 -6.97 -13.36 1.49
N ALA A 541 -7.03 -14.39 0.64
CA ALA A 541 -7.26 -15.76 1.06
C ALA A 541 -6.60 -16.79 0.14
N ALA A 542 -5.88 -17.74 0.73
CA ALA A 542 -5.52 -18.96 0.01
C ALA A 542 -6.81 -19.71 -0.40
N SER A 543 -6.84 -20.18 -1.65
CA SER A 543 -8.01 -20.88 -2.19
C SER A 543 -8.28 -22.17 -1.43
N THR A 544 -9.53 -22.37 -1.00
CA THR A 544 -10.01 -23.59 -0.35
C THR A 544 -10.54 -24.61 -1.36
N VAL A 545 -10.66 -24.21 -2.63
CA VAL A 545 -11.09 -25.04 -3.75
C VAL A 545 -9.95 -25.23 -4.76
N ALA A 546 -9.97 -26.38 -5.44
CA ALA A 546 -9.01 -26.66 -6.50
C ALA A 546 -9.36 -25.82 -7.74
N ARG A 547 -8.36 -25.12 -8.30
CA ARG A 547 -8.52 -24.23 -9.45
C ARG A 547 -7.16 -23.80 -9.98
N ILE A 548 -7.14 -23.31 -11.22
CA ILE A 548 -5.98 -22.64 -11.79
C ILE A 548 -6.07 -21.15 -11.46
N THR A 549 -4.94 -20.58 -11.05
CA THR A 549 -4.80 -19.16 -10.73
C THR A 549 -3.58 -18.60 -11.46
N ASN A 550 -3.66 -17.34 -11.88
CA ASN A 550 -2.61 -16.66 -12.63
C ASN A 550 -2.23 -15.38 -11.89
N PHE A 551 -0.94 -15.21 -11.63
CA PHE A 551 -0.39 -14.06 -10.94
C PHE A 551 0.56 -13.33 -11.88
N ARG A 552 0.25 -12.08 -12.23
CA ARG A 552 1.11 -11.24 -13.04
C ARG A 552 1.98 -10.38 -12.13
N VAL A 553 3.26 -10.25 -12.46
CA VAL A 553 4.11 -9.17 -11.93
C VAL A 553 4.26 -8.11 -13.01
N THR A 554 3.97 -6.85 -12.67
CA THR A 554 4.29 -5.67 -13.48
C THR A 554 5.48 -4.97 -12.85
N VAL A 555 6.55 -4.82 -13.62
CA VAL A 555 7.81 -4.18 -13.23
C VAL A 555 7.89 -2.82 -13.92
N ARG A 556 8.16 -1.77 -13.14
CA ARG A 556 8.26 -0.38 -13.59
C ARG A 556 9.64 0.15 -13.27
N ASP A 557 10.25 0.87 -14.21
CA ASP A 557 11.54 1.55 -14.02
C ASP A 557 11.42 2.94 -13.36
N ASN A 558 10.20 3.48 -13.33
CA ASN A 558 9.87 4.78 -12.75
C ASN A 558 10.67 5.96 -13.35
N LYS A 559 11.12 5.85 -14.62
CA LYS A 559 11.84 6.97 -15.24
C LYS A 559 10.92 8.19 -15.39
N PRO A 560 11.32 9.38 -14.92
CA PRO A 560 10.45 10.56 -14.89
C PRO A 560 10.30 11.19 -16.28
N GLY A 561 9.38 12.16 -16.37
CA GLY A 561 9.32 13.06 -17.51
C GLY A 561 8.87 12.37 -18.80
N GLY A 562 7.96 11.41 -18.67
CA GLY A 562 7.42 10.67 -19.81
C GLY A 562 8.36 9.63 -20.42
N GLN A 563 9.40 9.20 -19.68
CA GLN A 563 10.32 8.16 -20.13
C GLN A 563 10.07 6.80 -19.47
N ALA A 564 9.06 6.70 -18.60
CA ALA A 564 8.76 5.47 -17.87
C ALA A 564 8.54 4.30 -18.84
N GLN A 565 8.97 3.12 -18.44
CA GLN A 565 8.67 1.89 -19.16
C GLN A 565 8.25 0.80 -18.19
N THR A 566 7.45 -0.13 -18.72
CA THR A 566 6.97 -1.27 -17.97
C THR A 566 7.19 -2.59 -18.71
N ALA A 567 7.34 -3.66 -17.93
CA ALA A 567 7.37 -5.02 -18.43
C ALA A 567 6.67 -5.97 -17.44
N TYR A 568 6.23 -7.12 -17.91
CA TYR A 568 5.50 -8.06 -17.07
C TYR A 568 5.85 -9.52 -17.35
N ALA A 569 5.57 -10.38 -16.37
CA ALA A 569 5.56 -11.83 -16.50
C ALA A 569 4.38 -12.41 -15.73
N THR A 570 3.85 -13.56 -16.16
CA THR A 570 2.72 -14.23 -15.50
C THR A 570 3.14 -15.61 -15.00
N GLN A 571 2.92 -15.85 -13.71
CA GLN A 571 3.12 -17.13 -13.03
C GLN A 571 1.79 -17.88 -12.90
N THR A 572 1.75 -19.11 -13.40
CA THR A 572 0.60 -20.01 -13.23
C THR A 572 0.75 -20.85 -11.96
N ILE A 573 -0.28 -20.84 -11.11
CA ILE A 573 -0.38 -21.64 -9.89
C ILE A 573 -1.64 -22.53 -9.97
N VAL A 574 -1.45 -23.84 -9.89
CA VAL A 574 -2.52 -24.82 -9.81
C VAL A 574 -2.78 -25.13 -8.34
N VAL A 575 -3.93 -24.72 -7.82
CA VAL A 575 -4.39 -25.15 -6.51
C VAL A 575 -4.96 -26.55 -6.64
N GLY A 576 -4.28 -27.53 -6.05
CA GLY A 576 -4.67 -28.93 -6.05
C GLY A 576 -5.66 -29.29 -4.94
N SER A 577 -6.13 -30.54 -4.94
CA SER A 577 -7.13 -31.04 -4.00
C SER A 577 -6.57 -31.52 -2.66
N ALA A 578 -5.24 -31.64 -2.53
CA ALA A 578 -4.59 -32.07 -1.30
C ALA A 578 -4.95 -31.15 -0.13
N ALA A 579 -5.02 -31.72 1.08
CA ALA A 579 -5.25 -30.95 2.30
C ALA A 579 -4.13 -29.92 2.55
N ALA A 580 -4.39 -28.95 3.43
CA ALA A 580 -3.44 -27.90 3.74
C ALA A 580 -2.07 -28.46 4.18
N PHE A 581 -0.99 -27.85 3.72
CA PHE A 581 0.34 -28.07 4.25
C PHE A 581 0.52 -27.19 5.49
N THR A 582 0.81 -27.78 6.65
CA THR A 582 0.82 -27.06 7.95
C THR A 582 2.03 -27.42 8.79
N VAL A 583 2.56 -26.46 9.56
CA VAL A 583 3.53 -26.75 10.63
C VAL A 583 2.77 -27.00 11.93
N ASN A 584 3.09 -28.10 12.60
CA ASN A 584 2.35 -28.57 13.77
C ASN A 584 3.10 -28.29 15.09
N THR A 585 4.40 -27.98 14.99
CA THR A 585 5.28 -27.77 16.15
C THR A 585 4.98 -26.43 16.83
N THR A 586 4.73 -26.46 18.14
CA THR A 586 4.42 -25.27 18.95
C THR A 586 5.38 -25.05 20.11
N SER A 587 6.22 -26.04 20.43
CA SER A 587 7.22 -25.95 21.49
C SER A 587 8.53 -26.61 21.07
N LEU A 588 9.64 -26.03 21.52
CA LEU A 588 11.00 -26.47 21.22
C LEU A 588 11.86 -26.40 22.48
N THR A 589 12.91 -27.20 22.52
CA THR A 589 13.91 -27.15 23.60
C THR A 589 15.21 -26.57 23.05
N PRO A 590 15.79 -25.54 23.69
CA PRO A 590 17.03 -24.94 23.22
C PRO A 590 18.22 -25.87 23.48
N ASN A 591 19.29 -25.67 22.71
CA ASN A 591 20.58 -26.38 22.81
C ASN A 591 20.50 -27.90 22.61
N VAL A 592 19.45 -28.39 21.94
CA VAL A 592 19.27 -29.81 21.61
C VAL A 592 18.66 -29.97 20.23
N ASN A 593 18.74 -31.18 19.69
CA ASN A 593 17.96 -31.54 18.51
C ASN A 593 16.48 -31.70 18.92
N SER A 594 15.62 -30.83 18.40
CA SER A 594 14.17 -30.90 18.59
C SER A 594 13.50 -31.40 17.31
N ALA A 595 12.46 -32.21 17.47
CA ALA A 595 11.64 -32.68 16.36
C ALA A 595 10.71 -31.58 15.87
N ILE A 596 10.84 -31.19 14.62
CA ILE A 596 9.91 -30.29 13.94
C ILE A 596 9.00 -31.14 13.07
N ALA A 597 7.71 -31.16 13.40
CA ALA A 597 6.67 -31.87 12.68
C ALA A 597 5.80 -30.93 11.81
N TRP A 598 5.40 -31.44 10.64
CA TRP A 598 4.50 -30.78 9.69
C TRP A 598 3.59 -31.81 8.98
N THR A 599 2.49 -31.33 8.40
CA THR A 599 1.55 -32.14 7.63
C THR A 599 1.96 -32.15 6.16
N VAL A 600 2.41 -33.30 5.64
CA VAL A 600 2.92 -33.45 4.26
C VAL A 600 1.81 -33.33 3.22
N SER A 601 0.60 -33.82 3.52
CA SER A 601 -0.56 -33.79 2.62
C SER A 601 -0.31 -34.39 1.22
N GLY A 602 0.51 -35.44 1.13
CA GLY A 602 0.81 -36.12 -0.14
C GLY A 602 1.66 -35.32 -1.13
N THR A 603 2.25 -34.20 -0.70
CA THR A 603 3.02 -33.29 -1.56
C THR A 603 4.33 -33.85 -2.11
N THR A 604 4.78 -35.00 -1.62
CA THR A 604 5.95 -35.71 -2.16
C THR A 604 5.68 -36.32 -3.53
N ALA A 605 4.44 -36.70 -3.80
CA ALA A 605 4.03 -37.31 -5.06
C ALA A 605 3.65 -36.26 -6.11
N ALA A 606 3.55 -36.71 -7.37
CA ALA A 606 2.93 -35.91 -8.42
C ALA A 606 1.48 -35.55 -8.04
N PRO A 607 0.99 -34.34 -8.40
CA PRO A 607 1.63 -33.33 -9.23
C PRO A 607 2.51 -32.32 -8.46
N TYR A 608 2.66 -32.42 -7.14
CA TYR A 608 3.37 -31.44 -6.32
C TYR A 608 4.91 -31.61 -6.36
N ASN A 609 5.39 -32.86 -6.41
CA ASN A 609 6.79 -33.26 -6.61
C ASN A 609 7.79 -32.66 -5.59
N VAL A 610 7.39 -32.49 -4.33
CA VAL A 610 8.24 -31.89 -3.28
C VAL A 610 8.93 -32.99 -2.47
N ALA A 611 10.12 -33.40 -2.92
CA ALA A 611 10.92 -34.42 -2.25
C ALA A 611 11.53 -33.95 -0.92
N ASN A 612 11.92 -32.67 -0.85
CA ASN A 612 12.58 -32.09 0.32
C ASN A 612 11.94 -30.75 0.71
N VAL A 613 12.11 -30.37 1.97
CA VAL A 613 11.70 -29.08 2.53
C VAL A 613 12.89 -28.41 3.22
N LYS A 614 12.85 -27.08 3.29
CA LYS A 614 13.75 -26.25 4.09
C LYS A 614 13.06 -25.88 5.40
N ILE A 615 13.82 -25.81 6.49
CA ILE A 615 13.33 -25.34 7.79
C ILE A 615 14.17 -24.14 8.24
N ASP A 616 13.49 -23.01 8.46
CA ASP A 616 14.07 -21.77 8.96
C ASP A 616 13.15 -21.09 9.98
N TYR A 617 13.67 -20.09 10.69
CA TYR A 617 12.90 -19.35 11.68
C TYR A 617 13.16 -17.84 11.62
N THR A 618 12.21 -17.08 12.14
CA THR A 618 12.33 -15.63 12.35
C THR A 618 11.93 -15.23 13.77
N THR A 619 12.57 -14.18 14.27
CA THR A 619 12.26 -13.50 15.54
C THR A 619 11.87 -12.04 15.35
N ASP A 620 11.91 -11.54 14.12
CA ASP A 620 11.75 -10.11 13.77
C ASP A 620 10.62 -9.90 12.75
N GLY A 621 9.58 -10.73 12.82
CA GLY A 621 8.42 -10.61 11.93
C GLY A 621 8.70 -10.97 10.47
N GLY A 622 9.75 -11.76 10.22
CA GLY A 622 10.12 -12.23 8.88
C GLY A 622 11.02 -11.29 8.10
N ALA A 623 11.58 -10.25 8.74
CA ALA A 623 12.60 -9.40 8.14
C ALA A 623 13.91 -10.18 7.91
N THR A 624 14.27 -11.06 8.85
CA THR A 624 15.36 -12.03 8.69
C THR A 624 14.90 -13.46 8.95
N TRP A 625 15.39 -14.40 8.14
CA TRP A 625 15.15 -15.83 8.26
C TRP A 625 16.48 -16.55 8.49
N ASN A 626 16.54 -17.31 9.58
CA ASN A 626 17.71 -18.03 10.02
C ASN A 626 17.51 -19.53 9.80
N ASP A 627 18.44 -20.16 9.09
CA ASP A 627 18.32 -21.56 8.70
C ASP A 627 18.55 -22.51 9.89
N LEU A 628 17.64 -23.48 10.07
CA LEU A 628 17.83 -24.62 10.97
C LEU A 628 18.22 -25.87 10.20
N ALA A 629 17.64 -26.06 9.01
CA ALA A 629 18.02 -27.10 8.07
C ALA A 629 17.76 -26.66 6.63
N ALA A 630 18.81 -26.67 5.80
CA ALA A 630 18.72 -26.23 4.40
C ALA A 630 17.92 -27.20 3.52
N SER A 631 17.92 -28.49 3.83
CA SER A 631 17.17 -29.53 3.10
C SER A 631 16.99 -30.77 3.97
N VAL A 632 15.74 -31.18 4.16
CA VAL A 632 15.36 -32.45 4.81
C VAL A 632 14.26 -33.14 4.00
N PRO A 633 14.16 -34.48 4.03
CA PRO A 633 13.09 -35.20 3.36
C PRO A 633 11.70 -34.71 3.79
N ASN A 634 10.79 -34.56 2.83
CA ASN A 634 9.41 -34.15 3.10
C ASN A 634 8.55 -35.32 3.62
N ASN A 635 8.90 -35.89 4.77
CA ASN A 635 8.24 -37.06 5.36
C ASN A 635 7.43 -36.74 6.64
N GLY A 636 7.28 -35.45 6.97
CA GLY A 636 6.41 -34.95 8.05
C GLY A 636 7.11 -34.68 9.38
N SER A 637 8.40 -35.02 9.52
CA SER A 637 9.18 -34.65 10.70
C SER A 637 10.69 -34.65 10.43
N ALA A 638 11.41 -33.70 11.02
CA ALA A 638 12.87 -33.70 11.04
C ALA A 638 13.41 -33.22 12.39
N ASN A 639 14.48 -33.85 12.86
CA ASN A 639 15.21 -33.41 14.03
C ASN A 639 16.23 -32.35 13.61
N VAL A 640 16.12 -31.14 14.16
CA VAL A 640 17.06 -30.05 13.89
C VAL A 640 17.60 -29.46 15.19
N PHE A 641 18.84 -29.00 15.15
CA PHE A 641 19.46 -28.37 16.32
C PHE A 641 18.85 -26.99 16.57
N ILE A 642 18.34 -26.74 17.77
CA ILE A 642 17.80 -25.45 18.18
C ILE A 642 18.88 -24.67 18.94
N PRO A 643 19.33 -23.50 18.45
CA PRO A 643 20.37 -22.73 19.13
C PRO A 643 20.01 -22.31 20.56
N ALA A 644 21.00 -22.32 21.46
CA ALA A 644 20.83 -21.86 22.85
C ALA A 644 20.40 -20.38 22.95
N SER A 645 20.75 -19.56 21.95
CA SER A 645 20.37 -18.14 21.85
C SER A 645 18.87 -17.91 21.68
N LEU A 646 18.10 -18.96 21.42
CA LEU A 646 16.64 -18.90 21.32
C LEU A 646 15.93 -19.24 22.64
N ALA A 647 16.66 -19.64 23.69
CA ALA A 647 16.06 -19.99 24.97
C ALA A 647 15.13 -18.88 25.50
N GLY A 648 13.91 -19.26 25.87
CA GLY A 648 12.89 -18.35 26.39
C GLY A 648 12.25 -17.41 25.35
N LYS A 649 12.58 -17.53 24.06
CA LYS A 649 11.99 -16.72 22.99
C LYS A 649 10.79 -17.41 22.36
N THR A 650 9.88 -16.58 21.84
CA THR A 650 8.86 -17.00 20.89
C THR A 650 9.37 -16.74 19.47
N ILE A 651 9.37 -17.77 18.63
CA ILE A 651 9.84 -17.71 17.25
C ILE A 651 8.72 -18.09 16.29
N HIS A 652 8.85 -17.73 15.02
CA HIS A 652 8.02 -18.30 13.96
C HIS A 652 8.84 -19.30 13.16
N LEU A 653 8.46 -20.58 13.22
CA LEU A 653 9.05 -21.67 12.44
C LEU A 653 8.39 -21.74 11.08
N ARG A 654 9.18 -21.75 10.03
CA ARG A 654 8.71 -21.94 8.66
C ARG A 654 9.27 -23.23 8.08
N VAL A 655 8.39 -23.97 7.41
CA VAL A 655 8.74 -25.12 6.57
C VAL A 655 8.37 -24.75 5.14
N SER A 656 9.36 -24.66 4.27
CA SER A 656 9.21 -24.24 2.87
C SER A 656 9.47 -25.40 1.93
N ALA A 657 8.64 -25.57 0.90
CA ALA A 657 8.90 -26.56 -0.14
C ALA A 657 10.18 -26.20 -0.93
N ILE A 658 11.00 -27.19 -1.25
CA ILE A 658 12.13 -27.01 -2.18
C ILE A 658 11.67 -27.40 -3.59
N GLY A 659 11.89 -26.52 -4.56
CA GLY A 659 11.45 -26.71 -5.95
C GLY A 659 9.96 -26.36 -6.20
N ASN A 660 9.29 -25.77 -5.20
CA ASN A 660 7.91 -25.31 -5.29
C ASN A 660 7.76 -24.01 -4.47
N VAL A 661 6.61 -23.33 -4.53
CA VAL A 661 6.40 -21.98 -3.98
C VAL A 661 5.64 -21.94 -2.65
N PHE A 662 5.06 -23.07 -2.23
CA PHE A 662 4.25 -23.13 -1.02
C PHE A 662 5.11 -23.31 0.25
N TYR A 663 4.59 -22.78 1.36
CA TYR A 663 5.22 -22.87 2.67
C TYR A 663 4.16 -22.84 3.76
N ALA A 664 4.57 -23.19 4.98
CA ALA A 664 3.74 -23.05 6.17
C ALA A 664 4.55 -22.48 7.33
N VAL A 665 3.89 -21.70 8.18
CA VAL A 665 4.49 -21.10 9.37
C VAL A 665 3.67 -21.45 10.60
N LYS A 666 4.36 -21.67 11.73
CA LYS A 666 3.73 -21.75 13.05
C LYS A 666 4.58 -21.03 14.07
N GLN A 667 3.92 -20.30 14.96
CA GLN A 667 4.57 -19.77 16.15
C GLN A 667 4.94 -20.92 17.11
N ALA A 668 6.18 -20.94 17.58
CA ALA A 668 6.69 -21.91 18.53
C ALA A 668 7.38 -21.20 19.71
N THR A 669 7.14 -21.70 20.93
CA THR A 669 7.82 -21.23 22.14
C THR A 669 9.04 -22.09 22.39
N VAL A 670 10.21 -21.48 22.52
CA VAL A 670 11.42 -22.17 22.93
C VAL A 670 11.50 -22.10 24.45
N SER A 671 11.58 -23.26 25.10
CA SER A 671 11.68 -23.31 26.56
C SER A 671 12.87 -22.52 27.08
N GLY A 672 12.75 -21.96 28.29
CA GLY A 672 13.90 -21.36 28.96
C GLY A 672 14.95 -22.42 29.26
N LEU A 673 16.23 -22.02 29.34
CA LEU A 673 17.21 -22.88 29.98
C LEU A 673 16.76 -23.09 31.42
N LEU A 674 16.53 -24.34 31.81
CA LEU A 674 16.34 -24.66 33.22
C LEU A 674 17.64 -24.27 33.93
N ALA A 675 17.60 -23.14 34.64
CA ALA A 675 18.56 -22.93 35.72
C ALA A 675 18.36 -24.09 36.69
N VAL A 676 19.45 -24.69 37.18
CA VAL A 676 19.38 -25.51 38.38
C VAL A 676 18.70 -24.63 39.42
N SER A 677 17.47 -24.97 39.81
CA SER A 677 16.89 -24.39 40.98
C SER A 677 17.86 -24.68 42.12
N GLU A 678 18.42 -23.65 42.75
CA GLU A 678 18.77 -23.81 44.16
C GLU A 678 17.50 -24.35 44.81
N ALA A 679 17.57 -25.56 45.34
CA ALA A 679 16.43 -26.26 45.90
C ALA A 679 15.74 -25.33 46.91
N GLY A 680 14.56 -24.85 46.55
CA GLY A 680 13.76 -23.98 47.41
C GLY A 680 13.38 -24.71 48.69
N ASN A 681 13.73 -24.10 49.82
CA ASN A 681 13.22 -24.37 51.18
C ASN A 681 13.56 -25.72 51.83
N VAL A 682 14.83 -25.94 52.16
CA VAL A 682 15.16 -26.68 53.39
C VAL A 682 15.28 -25.67 54.53
N LYS A 683 14.43 -25.79 55.55
CA LYS A 683 14.62 -25.04 56.81
C LYS A 683 15.95 -25.48 57.42
N SER A 684 17.00 -24.70 57.26
CA SER A 684 18.31 -25.03 57.82
C SER A 684 18.21 -25.26 59.33
N VAL A 685 18.90 -26.31 59.79
CA VAL A 685 19.01 -26.65 61.22
C VAL A 685 19.68 -25.48 61.94
N LYS A 686 19.03 -24.94 62.97
CA LYS A 686 19.55 -23.81 63.78
C LYS A 686 19.81 -24.24 65.21
N ILE A 687 20.94 -23.82 65.76
CA ILE A 687 21.31 -24.06 67.15
C ILE A 687 21.35 -22.76 67.97
N TYR A 688 20.84 -22.76 69.19
CA TYR A 688 20.85 -21.59 70.09
C TYR A 688 20.63 -21.95 71.57
N PRO A 689 21.09 -21.12 72.52
CA PRO A 689 21.95 -19.97 72.33
C PRO A 689 23.37 -20.38 71.97
N ASN A 690 24.08 -19.55 71.20
CA ASN A 690 25.50 -19.69 70.96
C ASN A 690 26.15 -18.31 71.20
N PRO A 691 26.90 -18.11 72.30
CA PRO A 691 27.40 -19.13 73.23
C PRO A 691 26.35 -19.76 74.16
N ALA A 692 26.51 -21.05 74.47
CA ALA A 692 25.63 -21.84 75.33
C ALA A 692 26.21 -22.02 76.74
N GLU A 693 25.36 -21.99 77.76
CA GLU A 693 25.71 -22.45 79.11
C GLU A 693 25.38 -23.94 79.21
N ASP A 694 24.30 -24.33 79.87
CA ASP A 694 24.05 -25.74 80.18
C ASP A 694 23.23 -26.49 79.13
N VAL A 695 22.54 -25.77 78.24
CA VAL A 695 21.63 -26.36 77.24
C VAL A 695 21.81 -25.68 75.90
N LEU A 696 21.90 -26.49 74.84
CA LEU A 696 21.86 -26.06 73.44
C LEU A 696 20.57 -26.57 72.79
N ASN A 697 19.74 -25.66 72.31
CA ASN A 697 18.51 -26.00 71.60
C ASN A 697 18.82 -26.15 70.11
N VAL A 698 18.17 -27.12 69.47
CA VAL A 698 18.26 -27.41 68.04
C VAL A 698 16.86 -27.37 67.45
N THR A 699 16.67 -26.55 66.42
CA THR A 699 15.37 -26.39 65.73
C THR A 699 15.46 -26.84 64.28
N ASN A 700 14.29 -27.15 63.70
CA ASN A 700 14.16 -27.71 62.35
C ASN A 700 14.77 -29.11 62.18
N VAL A 701 14.70 -29.95 63.22
CA VAL A 701 15.15 -31.35 63.20
C VAL A 701 13.99 -32.30 63.47
N SER A 702 14.05 -33.52 62.93
CA SER A 702 13.06 -34.56 63.27
C SER A 702 13.32 -35.13 64.67
N SER A 703 12.30 -35.75 65.27
CA SER A 703 12.39 -36.39 66.59
C SER A 703 13.41 -37.55 66.65
N SER A 704 13.78 -38.11 65.49
CA SER A 704 14.80 -39.16 65.37
C SER A 704 16.20 -38.63 64.99
N ALA A 705 16.40 -37.31 64.92
CA ALA A 705 17.70 -36.73 64.60
C ALA A 705 18.75 -37.06 65.68
N SER A 706 19.97 -37.33 65.24
CA SER A 706 21.11 -37.59 66.13
C SER A 706 22.14 -36.48 66.05
N TYR A 707 22.95 -36.34 67.10
CA TYR A 707 24.03 -35.38 67.15
C TYR A 707 25.34 -36.01 67.61
N GLU A 708 26.44 -35.43 67.16
CA GLU A 708 27.80 -35.70 67.60
C GLU A 708 28.50 -34.36 67.88
N ILE A 709 29.07 -34.19 69.07
CA ILE A 709 29.85 -33.02 69.45
C ILE A 709 31.33 -33.37 69.40
N PHE A 710 32.11 -32.55 68.72
CA PHE A 710 33.55 -32.65 68.56
C PHE A 710 34.23 -31.50 69.31
N SER A 711 35.35 -31.80 69.96
CA SER A 711 36.28 -30.77 70.44
C SER A 711 36.98 -30.08 69.27
N ALA A 712 37.64 -28.94 69.52
CA ALA A 712 38.38 -28.21 68.47
C ALA A 712 39.42 -29.07 67.71
N PRO A 713 40.12 -30.04 68.33
CA PRO A 713 41.00 -30.98 67.63
C PRO A 713 40.27 -32.11 66.86
N GLY A 714 38.94 -32.19 66.89
CA GLY A 714 38.14 -33.18 66.15
C GLY A 714 37.85 -34.48 66.90
N GLN A 715 38.11 -34.57 68.21
CA GLN A 715 37.71 -35.75 69.00
C GLN A 715 36.23 -35.68 69.39
N ILE A 716 35.50 -36.80 69.28
CA ILE A 716 34.10 -36.90 69.72
C ILE A 716 34.03 -36.84 71.25
N ILE A 717 33.29 -35.85 71.77
CA ILE A 717 33.10 -35.58 73.20
C ILE A 717 31.75 -36.07 73.69
N ALA A 718 30.71 -35.98 72.85
CA ALA A 718 29.37 -36.44 73.17
C ALA A 718 28.64 -36.88 71.91
N ARG A 719 27.71 -37.83 72.02
CA ARG A 719 26.78 -38.22 70.96
C ARG A 719 25.46 -38.68 71.56
N GLY A 720 24.37 -38.50 70.83
CA GLY A 720 23.04 -38.92 71.28
C GLY A 720 21.95 -38.60 70.28
N THR A 721 20.71 -38.83 70.67
CA THR A 721 19.52 -38.41 69.93
C THR A 721 19.01 -37.06 70.46
N ILE A 722 18.48 -36.22 69.57
CA ILE A 722 18.07 -34.85 69.90
C ILE A 722 16.68 -34.80 70.56
N GLY A 723 15.81 -35.78 70.27
CA GLY A 723 14.49 -35.92 70.89
C GLY A 723 13.67 -34.63 70.82
N ASP A 724 13.49 -33.97 71.97
CA ASP A 724 12.71 -32.74 72.16
C ASP A 724 13.45 -31.44 71.75
N GLY A 725 14.56 -31.54 71.01
CA GLY A 725 15.29 -30.38 70.50
C GLY A 725 16.26 -29.75 71.50
N LYS A 726 16.65 -30.45 72.57
CA LYS A 726 17.54 -29.93 73.63
C LYS A 726 18.71 -30.86 73.91
N ILE A 727 19.92 -30.31 73.91
CA ILE A 727 21.16 -31.02 74.20
C ILE A 727 21.76 -30.47 75.49
N ASN A 728 22.02 -31.35 76.46
CA ASN A 728 22.62 -30.99 77.74
C ASN A 728 24.15 -30.91 77.61
N LEU A 729 24.72 -29.76 77.96
CA LEU A 729 26.14 -29.45 77.87
C LEU A 729 26.84 -29.36 79.24
N LYS A 730 26.17 -29.68 80.35
CA LYS A 730 26.73 -29.52 81.71
C LYS A 730 28.06 -30.23 81.93
N THR A 731 28.29 -31.34 81.23
CA THR A 731 29.52 -32.14 81.35
C THR A 731 30.67 -31.60 80.48
N LEU A 732 30.42 -30.63 79.59
CA LEU A 732 31.45 -30.02 78.76
C LEU A 732 32.11 -28.85 79.50
N VAL A 733 33.44 -28.79 79.44
CA VAL A 733 34.23 -27.65 79.92
C VAL A 733 34.06 -26.44 79.01
N LYS A 734 34.42 -25.25 79.49
CA LYS A 734 34.34 -24.00 78.71
C LYS A 734 35.28 -24.08 77.50
N GLY A 735 34.77 -23.79 76.30
CA GLY A 735 35.56 -23.94 75.08
C GLY A 735 34.77 -23.89 73.77
N ILE A 736 35.48 -24.07 72.66
CA ILE A 736 34.91 -24.14 71.31
C ILE A 736 34.66 -25.60 70.93
N TYR A 737 33.45 -25.87 70.45
CA TYR A 737 33.02 -27.18 70.00
C TYR A 737 32.35 -27.10 68.64
N PHE A 738 32.33 -28.22 67.92
CA PHE A 738 31.59 -28.38 66.68
C PHE A 738 30.52 -29.43 66.89
N ILE A 739 29.28 -29.13 66.54
CA ILE A 739 28.19 -30.10 66.58
C ILE A 739 27.78 -30.47 65.16
N THR A 740 27.74 -31.77 64.92
CA THR A 740 27.24 -32.37 63.69
C THR A 740 25.88 -32.98 63.98
N ILE A 741 24.87 -32.60 63.21
CA ILE A 741 23.49 -33.05 63.35
C ILE A 741 23.12 -33.85 62.11
N ASN A 742 22.75 -35.11 62.31
CA ASN A 742 22.29 -36.00 61.26
C ASN A 742 20.76 -36.12 61.34
N ASN A 743 20.07 -35.56 60.36
CA ASN A 743 18.62 -35.56 60.24
C ASN A 743 18.21 -36.29 58.95
N LYS A 744 18.04 -37.62 59.05
CA LYS A 744 17.82 -38.53 57.91
C LYS A 744 18.97 -38.44 56.89
N GLU A 745 18.72 -37.84 55.72
CA GLU A 745 19.69 -37.74 54.60
C GLU A 745 20.51 -36.43 54.65
N GLU A 746 20.22 -35.53 55.59
CA GLU A 746 20.93 -34.25 55.74
C GLU A 746 21.87 -34.27 56.95
N LYS A 747 23.11 -33.82 56.71
CA LYS A 747 24.15 -33.65 57.73
C LYS A 747 24.55 -32.18 57.81
N SER A 748 24.35 -31.55 58.96
CA SER A 748 24.73 -30.15 59.20
C SER A 748 25.77 -30.06 60.31
N THR A 749 26.86 -29.32 60.09
CA THR A 749 27.91 -29.11 61.09
C THR A 749 28.00 -27.63 61.44
N THR A 750 27.88 -27.29 62.72
CA THR A 750 27.91 -25.90 63.20
C THR A 750 28.83 -25.76 64.41
N LYS A 751 29.58 -24.66 64.47
CA LYS A 751 30.42 -24.30 65.62
C LYS A 751 29.58 -23.67 66.74
N PHE A 752 29.78 -24.07 67.99
CA PHE A 752 29.26 -23.37 69.15
C PHE A 752 30.31 -23.20 70.26
N VAL A 753 30.06 -22.24 71.15
CA VAL A 753 30.93 -21.91 72.28
C VAL A 753 30.22 -22.27 73.58
N LYS A 754 30.84 -23.10 74.42
CA LYS A 754 30.39 -23.39 75.79
C LYS A 754 31.00 -22.35 76.74
N LYS A 755 30.14 -21.59 77.42
CA LYS A 755 30.50 -20.58 78.42
C LYS A 755 30.73 -21.15 79.81
#